data_AF-A0A1F6QPE3-F1
#
_entry.id   AF-A0A1F6QPE3-F1
#
_cell.length_a   1.000
_cell.length_b   1.000
_cell.length_c   1.000
_cell.angle_alpha   90.00
_cell.angle_beta   90.00
_cell.angle_gamma   90.00
#
_symmetry.space_group_name_H-M   'P 1'
#
loop_
_entity.id
_entity.type
_entity.pdbx_description
1 polymer ?
#
loop_
_entity_poly.entity_id
_entity_poly.type
_entity_poly.pdbx_seq_one_letter_code
_entity_poly.pdbx_strand_id
1 'polypeptide(L)'
;MIFFNCFNRKLFIFLFVLFLALICSLTDARASEKIGVLYSYKNVETYNSNNIVGFQQVWKSFLETFEGTNLDYQFICNITPETKKTDLDANIIFFPLAIDIDSNELGFLKDFLNSGGKLVISSGIGPVSENLKTFLSEQGIDISENVIAKGELKLKHRTDEILFELPVGNFYSIFEIRGSTKKIIARWKETNRPAIGSSNNTVYIGYSWGQDVDTKNDIAAFLKTIDYFWDNISFDITKKISNEEYKKIVKEINALKSEAALVIQISEQLDLSVPKYLLKKHFSDGLDFFNSFNSNYLFGNYKLAREDASSAKNELAFVYSLGIPVRKVEVRAIWLDRGSIVACKDAVELRNLIKNLSRIGFNVIFFETVNAGYPIYPSRLLPQNPLIKDWDPLRVAIDAAHAYGMELHAWVWTFAVGNTRHNLLVNKPVEYPGPVISTKDKSWALAGQDGQLRVELQPETWISPANKKACEFLQELFSEIVTNYDVDGFQFDYVRFPFQKTYSQVGFDFVTKNAFLEATGKAPSLEGKNNRIWRDWKATLVSDFVKDTSTKLRTIKPNLKISAAVFALDRTLRMQLIQQDWETWLINRWIDIVYPFYYSYTKDEIKTKLLRERELVNDKGIIIPAFNLRVLSLGELAERITQARNAGVLGVALFASEHLDNVKSNLLKNGPFREKTIFTPYEKPIPACQKLLDEFNSIIEKLALTGQMQGQPLLSVLSESQTQKEVYYLTQDLKEELDRYSPKLANEIERKLMNLQLKVKDWLSLEKYLDRDQRAMYISSYLDQVKTLLNYIRNE
;
A
#
# COMPACT_ATOMS: atom_id res chain seq x y z
N MET A 1 -29.04 -30.32 40.65
CA MET A 1 -28.59 -29.33 39.65
C MET A 1 -27.06 -29.20 39.54
N ILE A 2 -26.29 -30.23 39.92
CA ILE A 2 -24.80 -30.25 39.80
C ILE A 2 -24.31 -31.32 38.81
N PHE A 3 -25.14 -32.33 38.51
CA PHE A 3 -24.85 -33.33 37.46
C PHE A 3 -25.05 -32.82 36.02
N PHE A 4 -25.78 -31.72 35.81
CA PHE A 4 -26.05 -31.18 34.47
C PHE A 4 -24.90 -30.31 33.92
N ASN A 5 -24.07 -29.73 34.78
CA ASN A 5 -22.97 -28.84 34.37
C ASN A 5 -21.68 -29.57 33.97
N CYS A 6 -21.43 -30.77 34.49
CA CYS A 6 -20.29 -31.59 34.04
C CYS A 6 -20.56 -32.27 32.69
N PHE A 7 -21.81 -32.61 32.39
CA PHE A 7 -22.19 -33.22 31.12
C PHE A 7 -22.07 -32.21 29.97
N ASN A 8 -22.49 -30.96 30.17
CA ASN A 8 -22.34 -29.90 29.16
C ASN A 8 -20.89 -29.49 28.93
N ARG A 9 -20.00 -29.52 29.94
CA ARG A 9 -18.58 -29.22 29.73
C ARG A 9 -17.85 -30.32 28.95
N LYS A 10 -18.16 -31.59 29.21
CA LYS A 10 -17.62 -32.71 28.42
C LYS A 10 -18.21 -32.75 27.02
N LEU A 11 -19.51 -32.46 26.85
CA LEU A 11 -20.15 -32.37 25.54
C LEU A 11 -19.62 -31.18 24.72
N PHE A 12 -19.35 -30.03 25.36
CA PHE A 12 -18.77 -28.85 24.72
C PHE A 12 -17.30 -29.07 24.37
N ILE A 13 -16.51 -29.74 25.21
CA ILE A 13 -15.13 -30.12 24.87
C ILE A 13 -15.13 -31.17 23.75
N PHE A 14 -16.05 -32.14 23.78
CA PHE A 14 -16.16 -33.16 22.72
C PHE A 14 -16.64 -32.56 21.39
N LEU A 15 -17.61 -31.63 21.41
CA LEU A 15 -18.07 -30.85 20.25
C LEU A 15 -17.02 -29.86 19.76
N PHE A 16 -16.22 -29.26 20.64
CA PHE A 16 -15.13 -28.35 20.27
C PHE A 16 -13.94 -29.12 19.68
N VAL A 17 -13.64 -30.32 20.18
CA VAL A 17 -12.67 -31.24 19.58
C VAL A 17 -13.19 -31.81 18.26
N LEU A 18 -14.48 -32.12 18.13
CA LEU A 18 -15.10 -32.49 16.86
C LEU A 18 -15.17 -31.33 15.87
N PHE A 19 -15.35 -30.09 16.32
CA PHE A 19 -15.38 -28.89 15.47
C PHE A 19 -13.98 -28.43 15.08
N LEU A 20 -12.97 -28.58 15.95
CA LEU A 20 -11.56 -28.46 15.56
C LEU A 20 -11.15 -29.60 14.63
N ALA A 21 -11.62 -30.82 14.84
CA ALA A 21 -11.39 -31.92 13.91
C ALA A 21 -12.12 -31.68 12.57
N LEU A 22 -13.32 -31.05 12.58
CA LEU A 22 -14.06 -30.68 11.36
C LEU A 22 -13.43 -29.50 10.63
N ILE A 23 -12.85 -28.53 11.33
CA ILE A 23 -12.11 -27.40 10.75
C ILE A 23 -10.74 -27.86 10.25
N CYS A 24 -10.05 -28.74 10.98
CA CYS A 24 -8.84 -29.41 10.51
C CYS A 24 -9.11 -30.44 9.41
N SER A 25 -10.36 -30.87 9.19
CA SER A 25 -10.76 -31.73 8.07
C SER A 25 -11.52 -31.01 6.95
N LEU A 26 -11.67 -29.68 7.02
CA LEU A 26 -12.27 -28.84 5.96
C LEU A 26 -11.34 -27.72 5.50
N THR A 27 -10.11 -27.70 5.97
CA THR A 27 -8.99 -27.05 5.28
C THR A 27 -7.90 -28.09 5.05
N ASP A 28 -8.11 -28.98 4.07
CA ASP A 28 -6.97 -29.35 3.23
C ASP A 28 -6.61 -28.09 2.44
N ALA A 29 -5.90 -27.17 3.10
CA ALA A 29 -5.03 -26.26 2.38
C ALA A 29 -3.98 -27.16 1.73
N ARG A 30 -4.32 -27.70 0.55
CA ARG A 30 -3.38 -28.42 -0.29
C ARG A 30 -2.25 -27.42 -0.55
N ALA A 31 -1.10 -27.63 0.08
CA ALA A 31 0.09 -26.87 -0.25
C ALA A 31 0.32 -27.03 -1.76
N SER A 32 0.61 -25.94 -2.47
CA SER A 32 1.03 -26.03 -3.86
C SER A 32 2.36 -26.80 -3.89
N GLU A 33 2.36 -28.00 -4.45
CA GLU A 33 3.54 -28.86 -4.46
C GLU A 33 4.45 -28.54 -5.65
N LYS A 34 5.79 -28.59 -5.48
CA LYS A 34 6.74 -28.50 -6.60
C LYS A 34 7.01 -29.89 -7.18
N ILE A 35 7.38 -29.94 -8.46
CA ILE A 35 7.95 -31.14 -9.08
C ILE A 35 9.48 -31.09 -8.95
N GLY A 36 10.09 -32.14 -8.42
CA GLY A 36 11.54 -32.33 -8.50
C GLY A 36 11.92 -32.80 -9.90
N VAL A 37 12.82 -32.14 -10.60
CA VAL A 37 13.34 -32.58 -11.90
C VAL A 37 14.76 -33.09 -11.71
N LEU A 38 14.97 -34.41 -11.84
CA LEU A 38 16.26 -35.05 -11.63
C LEU A 38 17.17 -34.88 -12.85
N TYR A 39 18.28 -34.15 -12.66
CA TYR A 39 19.40 -34.08 -13.59
C TYR A 39 20.47 -35.10 -13.16
N SER A 40 20.52 -36.25 -13.83
CA SER A 40 21.49 -37.31 -13.52
C SER A 40 22.77 -37.14 -14.34
N TYR A 41 23.90 -36.96 -13.65
CA TYR A 41 25.21 -36.91 -14.29
C TYR A 41 25.62 -38.28 -14.85
N LYS A 42 25.24 -39.36 -14.17
CA LYS A 42 25.47 -40.70 -14.67
C LYS A 42 24.74 -40.94 -15.99
N ASN A 43 23.50 -40.47 -16.09
CA ASN A 43 22.74 -40.52 -17.32
C ASN A 43 23.47 -39.75 -18.44
N VAL A 44 23.99 -38.55 -18.17
CA VAL A 44 24.79 -37.76 -19.13
C VAL A 44 26.03 -38.52 -19.61
N GLU A 45 26.79 -39.13 -18.69
CA GLU A 45 27.98 -39.92 -19.01
C GLU A 45 27.66 -41.09 -19.95
N THR A 46 26.53 -41.77 -19.72
CA THR A 46 26.13 -42.93 -20.51
C THR A 46 25.65 -42.53 -21.91
N TYR A 47 25.00 -41.38 -22.06
CA TYR A 47 24.72 -40.80 -23.39
C TYR A 47 26.02 -40.54 -24.17
N ASN A 48 27.00 -39.91 -23.52
CA ASN A 48 28.29 -39.60 -24.14
C ASN A 48 29.07 -40.89 -24.49
N SER A 49 29.09 -41.87 -23.60
CA SER A 49 29.84 -43.13 -23.77
C SER A 49 29.27 -44.01 -24.89
N ASN A 50 27.97 -43.94 -25.14
CA ASN A 50 27.31 -44.65 -26.25
C ASN A 50 27.44 -43.92 -27.61
N ASN A 51 28.26 -42.86 -27.70
CA ASN A 51 28.38 -41.98 -28.87
C ASN A 51 27.03 -41.40 -29.33
N ILE A 52 26.10 -41.22 -28.40
CA ILE A 52 24.79 -40.61 -28.66
C ILE A 52 24.99 -39.10 -28.61
N VAL A 53 25.33 -38.51 -29.75
CA VAL A 53 25.62 -37.08 -29.86
C VAL A 53 24.40 -36.27 -29.44
N GLY A 54 24.57 -35.35 -28.48
CA GLY A 54 23.59 -34.28 -28.25
C GLY A 54 22.75 -34.33 -26.97
N PHE A 55 23.19 -34.98 -25.87
CA PHE A 55 22.42 -34.93 -24.60
C PHE A 55 22.06 -33.50 -24.18
N GLN A 56 22.94 -32.51 -24.35
CA GLN A 56 22.61 -31.10 -24.05
C GLN A 56 21.47 -30.56 -24.92
N GLN A 57 21.41 -30.95 -26.19
CA GLN A 57 20.33 -30.56 -27.10
C GLN A 57 19.02 -31.24 -26.74
N VAL A 58 19.09 -32.53 -26.39
CA VAL A 58 17.95 -33.35 -25.96
C VAL A 58 17.39 -32.85 -24.63
N TRP A 59 18.27 -32.51 -23.68
CA TRP A 59 17.93 -31.89 -22.40
C TRP A 59 17.29 -30.51 -22.57
N LYS A 60 17.83 -29.68 -23.48
CA LYS A 60 17.27 -28.36 -23.76
C LYS A 60 15.83 -28.45 -24.23
N SER A 61 15.55 -29.33 -25.19
CA SER A 61 14.19 -29.45 -25.75
C SER A 61 13.23 -30.21 -24.82
N PHE A 62 13.74 -31.11 -23.96
CA PHE A 62 13.02 -31.55 -22.76
C PHE A 62 12.59 -30.35 -21.90
N LEU A 63 13.53 -29.48 -21.53
CA LEU A 63 13.26 -28.37 -20.62
C LEU A 63 12.27 -27.36 -21.22
N GLU A 64 12.43 -27.01 -22.49
CA GLU A 64 11.49 -26.14 -23.23
C GLU A 64 10.07 -26.72 -23.24
N THR A 65 9.94 -28.05 -23.39
CA THR A 65 8.66 -28.74 -23.34
C THR A 65 8.10 -28.77 -21.92
N PHE A 66 8.94 -29.05 -20.91
CA PHE A 66 8.53 -29.11 -19.50
C PHE A 66 8.08 -27.76 -18.96
N GLU A 67 8.78 -26.68 -19.28
CA GLU A 67 8.37 -25.32 -18.91
C GLU A 67 7.02 -24.92 -19.52
N GLY A 68 6.64 -25.51 -20.66
CA GLY A 68 5.33 -25.32 -21.26
C GLY A 68 4.16 -25.87 -20.42
N THR A 69 4.43 -26.76 -19.44
CA THR A 69 3.43 -27.23 -18.47
C THR A 69 3.00 -26.15 -17.48
N ASN A 70 3.84 -25.13 -17.28
CA ASN A 70 3.70 -24.06 -16.27
C ASN A 70 3.66 -24.53 -14.80
N LEU A 71 4.07 -25.76 -14.50
CA LEU A 71 4.13 -26.29 -13.13
C LEU A 71 5.34 -25.71 -12.37
N ASP A 72 5.19 -25.47 -11.05
CA ASP A 72 6.32 -25.10 -10.17
C ASP A 72 7.27 -26.30 -10.01
N TYR A 73 8.58 -26.08 -10.12
CA TYR A 73 9.57 -27.16 -10.11
C TYR A 73 10.90 -26.75 -9.48
N GLN A 74 11.67 -27.73 -9.03
CA GLN A 74 13.04 -27.57 -8.54
C GLN A 74 13.95 -28.62 -9.16
N PHE A 75 15.18 -28.26 -9.52
CA PHE A 75 16.15 -29.25 -9.98
C PHE A 75 16.72 -30.06 -8.82
N ILE A 76 16.92 -31.35 -9.08
CA ILE A 76 17.64 -32.27 -8.18
C ILE A 76 18.89 -32.71 -8.94
N CYS A 77 20.06 -32.40 -8.42
CA CYS A 77 21.35 -32.76 -9.02
C CYS A 77 22.39 -33.00 -7.92
N ASN A 78 23.55 -33.57 -8.28
CA ASN A 78 24.65 -33.86 -7.34
C ASN A 78 24.23 -34.69 -6.12
N ILE A 79 23.42 -35.73 -6.32
CA ILE A 79 22.98 -36.60 -5.22
C ILE A 79 24.19 -37.31 -4.61
N THR A 80 24.44 -37.00 -3.34
CA THR A 80 25.44 -37.66 -2.49
C THR A 80 24.75 -38.58 -1.49
N PRO A 81 25.48 -39.50 -0.83
CA PRO A 81 24.92 -40.35 0.24
C PRO A 81 24.29 -39.59 1.42
N GLU A 82 24.56 -38.29 1.55
CA GLU A 82 24.03 -37.44 2.63
C GLU A 82 22.71 -36.76 2.26
N THR A 83 22.30 -36.80 0.98
CA THR A 83 21.11 -36.14 0.45
C THR A 83 19.85 -36.82 0.98
N LYS A 84 18.96 -36.08 1.65
CA LYS A 84 17.73 -36.63 2.24
C LYS A 84 16.48 -36.09 1.57
N LYS A 85 15.38 -36.86 1.66
CA LYS A 85 14.06 -36.36 1.23
C LYS A 85 13.65 -35.06 1.93
N THR A 86 14.02 -34.85 3.20
CA THR A 86 13.68 -33.63 3.94
C THR A 86 14.23 -32.35 3.29
N ASP A 87 15.22 -32.51 2.40
CA ASP A 87 15.84 -31.41 1.67
C ASP A 87 15.05 -31.06 0.39
N LEU A 88 13.99 -31.82 0.09
CA LEU A 88 13.11 -31.63 -1.06
C LEU A 88 11.74 -31.09 -0.64
N ASP A 89 11.40 -29.94 -1.21
CA ASP A 89 10.03 -29.41 -1.23
C ASP A 89 9.21 -29.99 -2.41
N ALA A 90 9.26 -31.31 -2.63
CA ALA A 90 8.59 -31.99 -3.75
C ALA A 90 8.10 -33.40 -3.37
N ASN A 91 6.88 -33.73 -3.79
CA ASN A 91 6.28 -35.08 -3.60
C ASN A 91 6.22 -35.89 -4.91
N ILE A 92 6.52 -35.26 -6.05
CA ILE A 92 6.74 -35.93 -7.33
C ILE A 92 8.15 -35.60 -7.82
N ILE A 93 8.89 -36.63 -8.24
CA ILE A 93 10.14 -36.47 -9.00
C ILE A 93 9.88 -36.89 -10.44
N PHE A 94 10.30 -36.07 -11.40
CA PHE A 94 10.45 -36.44 -12.80
C PHE A 94 11.93 -36.71 -13.08
N PHE A 95 12.26 -37.94 -13.45
CA PHE A 95 13.55 -38.33 -14.00
C PHE A 95 13.43 -38.49 -15.53
N PRO A 96 13.72 -37.44 -16.30
CA PRO A 96 13.51 -37.45 -17.74
C PRO A 96 14.68 -38.11 -18.48
N LEU A 97 14.36 -38.64 -19.67
CA LEU A 97 15.36 -39.11 -20.65
C LEU A 97 16.30 -40.17 -20.07
N ALA A 98 15.79 -41.05 -19.21
CA ALA A 98 16.57 -41.99 -18.43
C ALA A 98 17.01 -43.19 -19.27
N ILE A 99 18.32 -43.42 -19.34
CA ILE A 99 18.94 -44.65 -19.84
C ILE A 99 19.90 -45.28 -18.83
N ASP A 100 20.34 -44.53 -17.81
CA ASP A 100 21.21 -45.03 -16.75
C ASP A 100 20.99 -44.27 -15.44
N ILE A 101 21.49 -44.83 -14.34
CA ILE A 101 21.38 -44.27 -12.99
C ILE A 101 22.51 -44.80 -12.10
N ASP A 102 23.07 -43.97 -11.21
CA ASP A 102 24.11 -44.40 -10.28
C ASP A 102 23.56 -44.92 -8.93
N SER A 103 24.44 -45.46 -8.09
CA SER A 103 24.07 -46.05 -6.79
C SER A 103 23.52 -45.05 -5.78
N ASN A 104 23.96 -43.79 -5.80
CA ASN A 104 23.49 -42.75 -4.88
C ASN A 104 22.10 -42.28 -5.30
N GLU A 105 21.91 -42.03 -6.59
CA GLU A 105 20.62 -41.69 -7.19
C GLU A 105 19.60 -42.81 -6.94
N LEU A 106 20.00 -44.08 -7.11
CA LEU A 106 19.18 -45.24 -6.78
C LEU A 106 18.76 -45.27 -5.31
N GLY A 107 19.70 -45.11 -4.38
CA GLY A 107 19.42 -45.08 -2.95
C GLY A 107 18.42 -43.97 -2.60
N PHE A 108 18.65 -42.77 -3.11
CA PHE A 108 17.78 -41.62 -2.91
C PHE A 108 16.37 -41.83 -3.47
N LEU A 109 16.23 -42.34 -4.70
CA LEU A 109 14.91 -42.60 -5.29
C LEU A 109 14.16 -43.71 -4.54
N LYS A 110 14.86 -44.73 -4.05
CA LYS A 110 14.27 -45.78 -3.20
C LYS A 110 13.76 -45.19 -1.88
N ASP A 111 14.55 -44.37 -1.21
CA ASP A 111 14.14 -43.69 0.02
C ASP A 111 12.96 -42.74 -0.21
N PHE A 112 12.99 -42.01 -1.32
CA PHE A 112 11.89 -41.15 -1.75
C PHE A 112 10.59 -41.93 -1.97
N LEU A 113 10.64 -43.07 -2.68
CA LEU A 113 9.48 -43.93 -2.89
C LEU A 113 8.97 -44.56 -1.58
N ASN A 114 9.87 -45.04 -0.72
CA ASN A 114 9.54 -45.64 0.59
C ASN A 114 8.81 -44.66 1.52
N SER A 115 9.10 -43.36 1.37
CA SER A 115 8.44 -42.29 2.12
C SER A 115 7.12 -41.80 1.51
N GLY A 116 6.59 -42.51 0.50
CA GLY A 116 5.35 -42.16 -0.19
C GLY A 116 5.49 -41.18 -1.35
N GLY A 117 6.72 -40.83 -1.74
CA GLY A 117 6.99 -40.04 -2.94
C GLY A 117 6.55 -40.76 -4.21
N LYS A 118 6.35 -39.99 -5.29
CA LYS A 118 5.89 -40.48 -6.59
C LYS A 118 6.91 -40.17 -7.68
N LEU A 119 7.16 -41.13 -8.55
CA LEU A 119 8.21 -41.03 -9.56
C LEU A 119 7.61 -41.07 -10.96
N VAL A 120 8.03 -40.15 -11.83
CA VAL A 120 7.77 -40.18 -13.26
C VAL A 120 9.12 -40.36 -13.94
N ILE A 121 9.22 -41.31 -14.86
CA ILE A 121 10.44 -41.58 -15.61
C ILE A 121 10.07 -41.58 -17.08
N SER A 122 10.82 -40.86 -17.92
CA SER A 122 10.72 -41.01 -19.37
C SER A 122 11.94 -41.73 -19.92
N SER A 123 11.74 -42.56 -20.94
CA SER A 123 12.82 -43.23 -21.66
C SER A 123 13.73 -42.20 -22.30
N GLY A 124 15.02 -42.51 -22.38
CA GLY A 124 15.96 -41.76 -23.22
C GLY A 124 16.24 -42.44 -24.57
N ILE A 125 17.21 -41.85 -25.27
CA ILE A 125 17.76 -42.30 -26.55
C ILE A 125 18.97 -43.17 -26.22
N GLY A 126 18.89 -44.48 -26.51
CA GLY A 126 19.99 -45.42 -26.28
C GLY A 126 19.60 -46.66 -25.49
N PRO A 127 20.54 -47.62 -25.30
CA PRO A 127 20.28 -48.82 -24.52
C PRO A 127 20.15 -48.47 -23.02
N VAL A 128 19.11 -49.02 -22.37
CA VAL A 128 18.89 -48.87 -20.93
C VAL A 128 19.86 -49.78 -20.16
N SER A 129 20.54 -49.24 -19.17
CA SER A 129 21.49 -49.97 -18.32
C SER A 129 20.81 -51.01 -17.44
N GLU A 130 21.56 -52.03 -17.03
CA GLU A 130 21.03 -53.09 -16.15
C GLU A 130 20.62 -52.55 -14.78
N ASN A 131 21.31 -51.50 -14.29
CA ASN A 131 20.96 -50.83 -13.04
C ASN A 131 19.57 -50.19 -13.11
N LEU A 132 19.30 -49.44 -14.18
CA LEU A 132 18.00 -48.80 -14.38
C LEU A 132 16.89 -49.83 -14.64
N LYS A 133 17.18 -50.90 -15.41
CA LYS A 133 16.24 -52.02 -15.61
C LYS A 133 15.89 -52.71 -14.30
N THR A 134 16.89 -53.01 -13.46
CA THR A 134 16.68 -53.66 -12.16
C THR A 134 15.80 -52.79 -11.27
N PHE A 135 16.11 -51.49 -11.18
CA PHE A 135 15.30 -50.54 -10.40
C PHE A 135 13.86 -50.44 -10.90
N LEU A 136 13.65 -50.30 -12.20
CA LEU A 136 12.32 -50.25 -12.79
C LEU A 136 11.54 -51.56 -12.57
N SER A 137 12.22 -52.71 -12.65
CA SER A 137 11.62 -54.03 -12.39
C SER A 137 11.14 -54.16 -10.94
N GLU A 138 11.91 -53.65 -9.97
CA GLU A 138 11.49 -53.55 -8.55
C GLU A 138 10.23 -52.66 -8.40
N GLN A 139 10.03 -51.68 -9.28
CA GLN A 139 8.83 -50.85 -9.34
C GLN A 139 7.70 -51.45 -10.18
N GLY A 140 7.86 -52.67 -10.69
CA GLY A 140 6.86 -53.37 -11.50
C GLY A 140 6.86 -52.99 -12.98
N ILE A 141 7.99 -52.49 -13.51
CA ILE A 141 8.15 -52.03 -14.88
C ILE A 141 9.33 -52.78 -15.52
N ASP A 142 9.03 -53.75 -16.38
CA ASP A 142 10.04 -54.60 -17.00
C ASP A 142 10.33 -54.10 -18.43
N ILE A 143 11.50 -53.50 -18.63
CA ILE A 143 11.94 -53.05 -19.96
C ILE A 143 12.67 -54.18 -20.67
N SER A 144 12.19 -54.53 -21.86
CA SER A 144 12.85 -55.50 -22.73
C SER A 144 14.00 -54.85 -23.51
N GLU A 145 13.70 -53.82 -24.28
CA GLU A 145 14.65 -53.13 -25.16
C GLU A 145 14.14 -51.74 -25.58
N ASN A 146 15.07 -50.88 -26.00
CA ASN A 146 14.76 -49.65 -26.71
C ASN A 146 14.93 -49.88 -28.21
N VAL A 147 13.90 -49.55 -28.99
CA VAL A 147 13.82 -49.80 -30.43
C VAL A 147 13.55 -48.52 -31.20
N ILE A 148 14.06 -48.47 -32.43
CA ILE A 148 13.76 -47.40 -33.38
C ILE A 148 12.40 -47.68 -34.02
N ALA A 149 11.53 -46.67 -34.05
CA ALA A 149 10.22 -46.76 -34.70
C ALA A 149 10.36 -47.07 -36.20
N LYS A 150 9.80 -48.22 -36.63
CA LYS A 150 9.71 -48.64 -38.02
C LYS A 150 8.40 -48.12 -38.63
N GLY A 151 8.34 -46.81 -38.88
CA GLY A 151 7.11 -46.11 -39.30
C GLY A 151 6.58 -45.20 -38.20
N GLU A 152 5.62 -44.34 -38.55
CA GLU A 152 4.97 -43.45 -37.59
C GLU A 152 4.15 -44.26 -36.58
N LEU A 153 4.40 -44.05 -35.28
CA LEU A 153 3.64 -44.67 -34.21
C LEU A 153 2.68 -43.66 -33.59
N LYS A 154 1.41 -44.04 -33.41
CA LYS A 154 0.39 -43.17 -32.84
C LYS A 154 0.10 -43.56 -31.41
N LEU A 155 0.19 -42.60 -30.49
CA LEU A 155 -0.22 -42.83 -29.10
C LEU A 155 -1.75 -42.87 -28.99
N LYS A 156 -2.35 -43.85 -28.33
CA LYS A 156 -3.78 -43.85 -28.01
C LYS A 156 -3.99 -43.99 -26.50
N HIS A 157 -4.75 -43.07 -25.90
CA HIS A 157 -5.18 -43.15 -24.51
C HIS A 157 -6.49 -43.94 -24.34
N ARG A 158 -6.77 -44.43 -23.12
CA ARG A 158 -7.93 -45.29 -22.81
C ARG A 158 -9.28 -44.54 -22.75
N THR A 159 -9.23 -43.23 -22.51
CA THR A 159 -10.34 -42.27 -22.53
C THR A 159 -10.03 -41.32 -23.68
N ASP A 160 -10.85 -41.31 -24.73
CA ASP A 160 -10.45 -40.83 -26.06
C ASP A 160 -9.98 -39.36 -26.09
N GLU A 161 -8.67 -39.19 -25.96
CA GLU A 161 -7.69 -38.22 -26.51
C GLU A 161 -6.46 -38.26 -25.58
N ILE A 162 -5.22 -38.47 -26.02
CA ILE A 162 -4.46 -37.76 -27.05
C ILE A 162 -3.88 -38.75 -28.08
N LEU A 163 -3.93 -38.36 -29.35
CA LEU A 163 -3.26 -39.01 -30.48
C LEU A 163 -2.21 -38.06 -31.06
N PHE A 164 -0.94 -38.44 -30.93
CA PHE A 164 0.17 -37.79 -31.61
C PHE A 164 1.06 -38.86 -32.25
N GLU A 165 1.86 -38.44 -33.22
CA GLU A 165 2.73 -39.30 -34.02
C GLU A 165 4.19 -39.17 -33.55
N LEU A 166 4.84 -40.29 -33.28
CA LEU A 166 6.29 -40.36 -33.22
C LEU A 166 6.83 -40.49 -34.65
N PRO A 167 7.72 -39.60 -35.14
CA PRO A 167 8.27 -39.69 -36.46
C PRO A 167 9.22 -40.88 -36.62
N VAL A 168 9.41 -41.30 -37.87
CA VAL A 168 10.31 -42.38 -38.26
C VAL A 168 11.76 -42.03 -37.87
N GLY A 169 12.42 -42.91 -37.10
CA GLY A 169 13.79 -42.69 -36.63
C GLY A 169 13.92 -42.41 -35.12
N ASN A 170 12.81 -42.22 -34.40
CA ASN A 170 12.82 -41.99 -32.95
C ASN A 170 12.81 -43.29 -32.13
N PHE A 171 13.24 -43.19 -30.87
CA PHE A 171 13.41 -44.32 -29.95
C PHE A 171 12.26 -44.44 -28.97
N TYR A 172 11.80 -45.67 -28.74
CA TYR A 172 10.84 -45.98 -27.68
C TYR A 172 11.19 -47.31 -27.01
N SER A 173 10.81 -47.46 -25.74
CA SER A 173 10.96 -48.69 -24.97
C SER A 173 9.81 -49.66 -25.25
N ILE A 174 10.16 -50.92 -25.46
CA ILE A 174 9.23 -52.04 -25.29
C ILE A 174 9.30 -52.45 -23.82
N PHE A 175 8.18 -52.32 -23.11
CA PHE A 175 8.10 -52.67 -21.69
C PHE A 175 6.76 -53.31 -21.31
N GLU A 176 6.79 -54.06 -20.22
CA GLU A 176 5.61 -54.62 -19.55
C GLU A 176 5.41 -54.01 -18.17
N ILE A 177 4.17 -54.05 -17.69
CA ILE A 177 3.81 -53.56 -16.36
C ILE A 177 3.22 -54.70 -15.54
N ARG A 178 3.80 -54.93 -14.38
CA ARG A 178 3.45 -56.01 -13.43
C ARG A 178 3.09 -55.43 -12.07
N GLY A 179 2.46 -56.25 -11.22
CA GLY A 179 2.01 -55.84 -9.89
C GLY A 179 0.49 -55.61 -9.77
N SER A 180 0.03 -55.47 -8.54
CA SER A 180 -1.40 -55.35 -8.18
C SER A 180 -1.99 -53.97 -8.46
N THR A 181 -1.17 -52.92 -8.51
CA THR A 181 -1.59 -51.53 -8.78
C THR A 181 -1.38 -51.10 -10.23
N LYS A 182 -1.07 -52.05 -11.13
CA LYS A 182 -0.73 -51.74 -12.52
C LYS A 182 -1.85 -51.00 -13.24
N LYS A 183 -1.48 -49.94 -13.97
CA LYS A 183 -2.39 -49.20 -14.85
C LYS A 183 -1.70 -48.87 -16.16
N ILE A 184 -2.35 -49.22 -17.26
CA ILE A 184 -1.93 -48.79 -18.59
C ILE A 184 -2.63 -47.47 -18.86
N ILE A 185 -1.85 -46.41 -19.03
CA ILE A 185 -2.31 -45.04 -19.25
C ILE A 185 -2.52 -44.85 -20.76
N ALA A 186 -1.49 -45.15 -21.55
CA ALA A 186 -1.54 -45.06 -23.01
C ALA A 186 -0.89 -46.28 -23.69
N ARG A 187 -1.32 -46.54 -24.92
CA ARG A 187 -0.81 -47.63 -25.78
C ARG A 187 -0.39 -47.10 -27.14
N TRP A 188 0.58 -47.77 -27.77
CA TRP A 188 0.84 -47.59 -29.19
C TRP A 188 -0.33 -48.16 -29.98
N LYS A 189 -0.93 -47.38 -30.88
CA LYS A 189 -2.09 -47.79 -31.67
C LYS A 189 -1.75 -48.97 -32.58
N GLU A 190 -0.53 -49.01 -33.09
CA GLU A 190 -0.07 -49.97 -34.10
C GLU A 190 0.23 -51.34 -33.49
N THR A 191 0.81 -51.38 -32.29
CA THR A 191 1.22 -52.63 -31.63
C THR A 191 0.32 -53.03 -30.46
N ASN A 192 -0.56 -52.12 -30.02
CA ASN A 192 -1.33 -52.21 -28.79
C ASN A 192 -0.48 -52.42 -27.52
N ARG A 193 0.85 -52.23 -27.61
CA ARG A 193 1.78 -52.34 -26.48
C ARG A 193 1.67 -51.10 -25.59
N PRO A 194 2.06 -51.22 -24.30
CA PRO A 194 2.14 -50.06 -23.42
C PRO A 194 3.07 -49.00 -24.02
N ALA A 195 2.62 -47.75 -23.98
CA ALA A 195 3.42 -46.59 -24.33
C ALA A 195 3.67 -45.71 -23.10
N ILE A 196 2.65 -45.61 -22.23
CA ILE A 196 2.76 -45.03 -20.90
C ILE A 196 2.03 -45.94 -19.93
N GLY A 197 2.62 -46.23 -18.79
CA GLY A 197 1.85 -46.78 -17.69
C GLY A 197 2.57 -46.74 -16.36
N SER A 198 1.85 -47.18 -15.34
CA SER A 198 2.26 -47.07 -13.96
C SER A 198 2.12 -48.37 -13.20
N SER A 199 2.98 -48.54 -12.21
CA SER A 199 2.86 -49.53 -11.15
C SER A 199 3.47 -48.95 -9.88
N ASN A 200 2.96 -49.37 -8.73
CA ASN A 200 3.26 -48.75 -7.43
C ASN A 200 3.10 -47.22 -7.48
N ASN A 201 4.11 -46.48 -7.04
CA ASN A 201 4.19 -45.02 -7.10
C ASN A 201 5.02 -44.51 -8.29
N THR A 202 5.22 -45.35 -9.32
CA THR A 202 6.10 -45.04 -10.45
C THR A 202 5.33 -45.09 -11.76
N VAL A 203 5.49 -44.04 -12.57
CA VAL A 203 5.03 -43.96 -13.96
C VAL A 203 6.24 -44.05 -14.88
N TYR A 204 6.11 -44.82 -15.95
CA TYR A 204 7.08 -44.87 -17.04
C TYR A 204 6.45 -44.42 -18.36
N ILE A 205 7.08 -43.41 -18.98
CA ILE A 205 6.79 -42.90 -20.32
C ILE A 205 7.82 -43.55 -21.25
N GLY A 206 7.38 -44.49 -22.08
CA GLY A 206 8.27 -45.33 -22.88
C GLY A 206 8.84 -44.68 -24.14
N TYR A 207 8.94 -43.36 -24.22
CA TYR A 207 9.54 -42.64 -25.35
C TYR A 207 10.28 -41.39 -24.85
N SER A 208 11.12 -40.78 -25.69
CA SER A 208 11.96 -39.63 -25.31
C SER A 208 11.14 -38.35 -25.27
N TRP A 209 10.58 -38.08 -24.08
CA TRP A 209 9.69 -36.95 -23.84
C TRP A 209 10.39 -35.62 -24.10
N GLY A 210 9.73 -34.72 -24.84
CA GLY A 210 10.25 -33.42 -25.26
C GLY A 210 11.27 -33.48 -26.39
N GLN A 211 11.45 -34.64 -27.03
CA GLN A 211 12.22 -34.80 -28.28
C GLN A 211 11.37 -35.33 -29.42
N ASP A 212 10.51 -36.29 -29.11
CA ASP A 212 9.97 -37.15 -30.15
C ASP A 212 8.60 -36.72 -30.68
N VAL A 213 7.99 -35.68 -30.08
CA VAL A 213 6.58 -35.30 -30.28
C VAL A 213 6.44 -33.77 -30.30
N ASP A 214 5.38 -33.26 -30.95
CA ASP A 214 4.98 -31.86 -30.80
C ASP A 214 4.78 -31.47 -29.32
N THR A 215 5.37 -30.34 -28.93
CA THR A 215 5.42 -29.84 -27.55
C THR A 215 4.06 -29.82 -26.87
N LYS A 216 2.98 -29.44 -27.58
CA LYS A 216 1.63 -29.36 -26.97
C LYS A 216 1.09 -30.73 -26.60
N ASN A 217 1.35 -31.72 -27.44
CA ASN A 217 0.90 -33.09 -27.23
C ASN A 217 1.68 -33.76 -26.11
N ASP A 218 2.97 -33.50 -25.99
CA ASP A 218 3.80 -34.01 -24.89
C ASP A 218 3.43 -33.40 -23.55
N ILE A 219 3.17 -32.08 -23.51
CA ILE A 219 2.62 -31.40 -22.33
C ILE A 219 1.29 -32.03 -21.94
N ALA A 220 0.36 -32.17 -22.89
CA ALA A 220 -0.96 -32.71 -22.61
C ALA A 220 -0.89 -34.19 -22.18
N ALA A 221 0.00 -34.98 -22.75
CA ALA A 221 0.22 -36.38 -22.36
C ALA A 221 0.84 -36.48 -20.97
N PHE A 222 1.81 -35.63 -20.65
CA PHE A 222 2.40 -35.52 -19.32
C PHE A 222 1.34 -35.14 -18.28
N LEU A 223 0.60 -34.06 -18.50
CA LEU A 223 -0.48 -33.59 -17.62
C LEU A 223 -1.54 -34.70 -17.41
N LYS A 224 -2.02 -35.35 -18.48
CA LYS A 224 -2.96 -36.50 -18.37
C LYS A 224 -2.37 -37.73 -17.69
N THR A 225 -1.06 -37.87 -17.71
CA THR A 225 -0.36 -38.97 -17.07
C THR A 225 -0.21 -38.72 -15.56
N ILE A 226 0.09 -37.49 -15.17
CA ILE A 226 0.21 -37.09 -13.76
C ILE A 226 -1.15 -36.76 -13.11
N ASP A 227 -2.23 -36.60 -13.88
CA ASP A 227 -3.64 -36.66 -13.42
C ASP A 227 -3.89 -37.86 -12.50
N TYR A 228 -3.26 -39.00 -12.79
CA TYR A 228 -3.33 -40.19 -11.94
C TYR A 228 -2.83 -39.95 -10.50
N PHE A 229 -1.89 -39.02 -10.34
CA PHE A 229 -1.34 -38.64 -9.05
C PHE A 229 -2.04 -37.42 -8.43
N TRP A 230 -2.89 -36.69 -9.17
CA TRP A 230 -3.50 -35.40 -8.76
C TRP A 230 -4.71 -35.49 -7.83
N ASP A 231 -5.32 -36.66 -7.62
CA ASP A 231 -6.46 -36.78 -6.68
C ASP A 231 -6.13 -36.21 -5.27
N ASN A 232 -4.84 -36.05 -4.93
CA ASN A 232 -4.34 -35.49 -3.67
C ASN A 232 -3.35 -34.31 -3.79
N ILE A 233 -3.15 -33.68 -4.96
CA ILE A 233 -2.09 -32.65 -5.16
C ILE A 233 -2.63 -31.44 -5.97
N SER A 234 -2.32 -30.20 -5.57
CA SER A 234 -2.60 -28.97 -6.35
C SER A 234 -1.31 -28.26 -6.78
N PHE A 235 -1.30 -27.66 -7.98
CA PHE A 235 -0.15 -26.93 -8.54
C PHE A 235 -0.51 -25.49 -8.90
N ASP A 236 0.37 -24.53 -8.57
CA ASP A 236 0.29 -23.14 -9.04
C ASP A 236 0.89 -22.96 -10.45
N ILE A 237 0.16 -22.28 -11.33
CA ILE A 237 0.58 -21.97 -12.71
C ILE A 237 1.41 -20.69 -12.72
N THR A 238 2.70 -20.77 -13.07
CA THR A 238 3.58 -19.58 -13.07
C THR A 238 3.50 -18.79 -14.37
N LYS A 239 3.00 -17.53 -14.32
CA LYS A 239 2.93 -16.64 -15.50
C LYS A 239 4.32 -16.15 -15.92
N LYS A 240 4.68 -16.17 -17.22
CA LYS A 240 5.93 -15.57 -17.74
C LYS A 240 5.97 -14.04 -17.57
N ILE A 241 7.15 -13.44 -17.41
CA ILE A 241 7.36 -11.98 -17.50
C ILE A 241 7.67 -11.66 -18.97
N SER A 242 6.94 -10.73 -19.59
CA SER A 242 7.22 -10.34 -20.98
C SER A 242 8.46 -9.45 -21.08
N ASN A 243 9.08 -9.36 -22.27
CA ASN A 243 10.22 -8.45 -22.48
C ASN A 243 9.84 -6.97 -22.24
N GLU A 244 8.61 -6.58 -22.54
CA GLU A 244 8.10 -5.23 -22.24
C GLU A 244 7.97 -5.00 -20.72
N GLU A 245 7.44 -5.98 -19.99
CA GLU A 245 7.31 -5.95 -18.54
C GLU A 245 8.70 -5.90 -17.87
N TYR A 246 9.65 -6.71 -18.34
CA TYR A 246 11.03 -6.69 -17.88
C TYR A 246 11.68 -5.31 -18.05
N LYS A 247 11.62 -4.73 -19.26
CA LYS A 247 12.17 -3.40 -19.53
C LYS A 247 11.54 -2.32 -18.64
N LYS A 248 10.25 -2.42 -18.38
CA LYS A 248 9.55 -1.51 -17.46
C LYS A 248 10.08 -1.64 -16.03
N ILE A 249 10.20 -2.87 -15.51
CA ILE A 249 10.73 -3.14 -14.17
C ILE A 249 12.17 -2.62 -14.03
N VAL A 250 13.04 -2.91 -15.01
CA VAL A 250 14.43 -2.44 -15.05
C VAL A 250 14.49 -0.91 -15.00
N LYS A 251 13.65 -0.22 -15.77
CA LYS A 251 13.60 1.25 -15.77
C LYS A 251 13.20 1.80 -14.40
N GLU A 252 12.19 1.22 -13.77
CA GLU A 252 11.71 1.62 -12.44
C GLU A 252 12.79 1.43 -11.36
N ILE A 253 13.45 0.27 -11.33
CA ILE A 253 14.50 -0.02 -10.34
C ILE A 253 15.71 0.91 -10.53
N ASN A 254 16.12 1.19 -11.77
CA ASN A 254 17.24 2.11 -12.03
C ASN A 254 16.93 3.55 -11.61
N ALA A 255 15.67 4.00 -11.74
CA ALA A 255 15.25 5.31 -11.24
C ALA A 255 15.39 5.36 -9.72
N LEU A 256 14.83 4.38 -8.99
CA LEU A 256 14.94 4.28 -7.54
C LEU A 256 16.40 4.18 -7.07
N LYS A 257 17.24 3.42 -7.79
CA LYS A 257 18.68 3.33 -7.52
C LYS A 257 19.36 4.70 -7.60
N SER A 258 19.04 5.47 -8.64
CA SER A 258 19.65 6.80 -8.85
C SER A 258 19.22 7.78 -7.75
N GLU A 259 17.94 7.75 -7.37
CA GLU A 259 17.39 8.54 -6.27
C GLU A 259 17.98 8.14 -4.91
N ALA A 260 18.09 6.84 -4.63
CA ALA A 260 18.65 6.31 -3.40
C ALA A 260 20.14 6.68 -3.23
N ALA A 261 20.92 6.60 -4.31
CA ALA A 261 22.32 7.03 -4.32
C ALA A 261 22.45 8.53 -4.01
N LEU A 262 21.57 9.35 -4.61
CA LEU A 262 21.51 10.79 -4.35
C LEU A 262 21.15 11.07 -2.87
N VAL A 263 20.19 10.35 -2.30
CA VAL A 263 19.82 10.50 -0.88
C VAL A 263 20.99 10.16 0.04
N ILE A 264 21.75 9.10 -0.25
CA ILE A 264 22.95 8.76 0.52
C ILE A 264 23.96 9.90 0.43
N GLN A 265 24.28 10.35 -0.79
CA GLN A 265 25.21 11.44 -1.03
C GLN A 265 24.79 12.72 -0.29
N ILE A 266 23.51 13.10 -0.39
CA ILE A 266 22.94 14.25 0.32
C ILE A 266 23.08 14.04 1.82
N SER A 267 22.69 12.88 2.36
CA SER A 267 22.77 12.62 3.79
C SER A 267 24.20 12.74 4.35
N GLU A 268 25.20 12.38 3.56
CA GLU A 268 26.61 12.52 3.90
C GLU A 268 27.07 13.97 3.79
N GLN A 269 26.82 14.64 2.66
CA GLN A 269 27.20 16.04 2.41
C GLN A 269 26.56 17.03 3.39
N LEU A 270 25.34 16.73 3.84
CA LEU A 270 24.55 17.58 4.72
C LEU A 270 24.68 17.21 6.20
N ASP A 271 25.45 16.15 6.50
CA ASP A 271 25.52 15.51 7.81
C ASP A 271 24.14 15.36 8.49
N LEU A 272 23.16 14.88 7.70
CA LEU A 272 21.82 14.67 8.22
C LEU A 272 21.86 13.64 9.35
N SER A 273 21.04 13.87 10.38
CA SER A 273 20.85 12.91 11.47
C SER A 273 19.96 11.75 11.01
N VAL A 274 20.54 10.89 10.18
CA VAL A 274 19.89 9.72 9.59
C VAL A 274 20.77 8.47 9.82
N PRO A 275 20.19 7.26 9.78
CA PRO A 275 20.96 6.03 10.03
C PRO A 275 21.85 5.66 8.82
N LYS A 276 22.97 6.38 8.63
CA LYS A 276 23.88 6.26 7.45
C LYS A 276 24.32 4.82 7.15
N TYR A 277 24.56 4.01 8.18
CA TYR A 277 24.88 2.59 8.01
C TYR A 277 23.73 1.80 7.36
N LEU A 278 22.49 1.99 7.85
CA LEU A 278 21.32 1.31 7.29
C LEU A 278 21.04 1.78 5.85
N LEU A 279 21.25 3.07 5.55
CA LEU A 279 21.14 3.58 4.18
C LEU A 279 22.04 2.81 3.21
N LYS A 280 23.32 2.66 3.55
CA LYS A 280 24.28 1.92 2.73
C LYS A 280 23.93 0.44 2.61
N LYS A 281 23.44 -0.17 3.70
CA LYS A 281 23.00 -1.56 3.71
C LYS A 281 21.82 -1.79 2.77
N HIS A 282 20.71 -1.08 2.97
CA HIS A 282 19.51 -1.19 2.12
C HIS A 282 19.82 -0.87 0.65
N PHE A 283 20.74 0.07 0.38
CA PHE A 283 21.18 0.32 -0.98
C PHE A 283 21.91 -0.89 -1.59
N SER A 284 22.82 -1.51 -0.84
CA SER A 284 23.52 -2.73 -1.26
C SER A 284 22.54 -3.88 -1.49
N ASP A 285 21.68 -4.18 -0.52
CA ASP A 285 20.68 -5.25 -0.59
C ASP A 285 19.76 -5.05 -1.83
N GLY A 286 19.36 -3.80 -2.10
CA GLY A 286 18.58 -3.45 -3.29
C GLY A 286 19.31 -3.68 -4.62
N LEU A 287 20.63 -3.48 -4.67
CA LEU A 287 21.44 -3.82 -5.86
C LEU A 287 21.57 -5.34 -6.03
N ASP A 288 21.72 -6.08 -4.94
CA ASP A 288 21.84 -7.54 -4.97
C ASP A 288 20.54 -8.18 -5.48
N PHE A 289 19.38 -7.76 -4.97
CA PHE A 289 18.09 -8.19 -5.51
C PHE A 289 17.89 -7.79 -6.97
N PHE A 290 18.35 -6.60 -7.38
CA PHE A 290 18.24 -6.20 -8.78
C PHE A 290 19.09 -7.11 -9.71
N ASN A 291 20.28 -7.51 -9.25
CA ASN A 291 21.11 -8.47 -9.97
C ASN A 291 20.42 -9.85 -10.05
N SER A 292 19.90 -10.35 -8.93
CA SER A 292 19.13 -11.61 -8.87
C SER A 292 17.90 -11.59 -9.77
N PHE A 293 17.17 -10.48 -9.83
CA PHE A 293 16.05 -10.29 -10.76
C PHE A 293 16.47 -10.48 -12.21
N ASN A 294 17.56 -9.82 -12.63
CA ASN A 294 18.05 -9.92 -14.00
C ASN A 294 18.48 -11.35 -14.34
N SER A 295 19.18 -12.02 -13.42
CA SER A 295 19.55 -13.43 -13.56
C SER A 295 18.33 -14.34 -13.65
N ASN A 296 17.38 -14.24 -12.70
CA ASN A 296 16.18 -15.06 -12.68
C ASN A 296 15.29 -14.84 -13.90
N TYR A 297 15.20 -13.62 -14.42
CA TYR A 297 14.52 -13.37 -15.69
C TYR A 297 15.22 -14.05 -16.87
N LEU A 298 16.54 -13.96 -16.97
CA LEU A 298 17.33 -14.59 -18.04
C LEU A 298 17.24 -16.13 -18.02
N PHE A 299 17.14 -16.72 -16.83
CA PHE A 299 17.01 -18.17 -16.63
C PHE A 299 15.55 -18.67 -16.63
N GLY A 300 14.56 -17.81 -16.88
CA GLY A 300 13.14 -18.22 -16.94
C GLY A 300 12.47 -18.43 -15.58
N ASN A 301 13.13 -18.10 -14.46
CA ASN A 301 12.62 -18.18 -13.09
C ASN A 301 11.67 -17.03 -12.77
N TYR A 302 10.54 -16.92 -13.48
CA TYR A 302 9.67 -15.73 -13.46
C TYR A 302 8.99 -15.44 -12.12
N LYS A 303 8.82 -16.42 -11.24
CA LYS A 303 8.31 -16.21 -9.87
C LYS A 303 9.36 -15.49 -9.01
N LEU A 304 10.55 -16.08 -8.91
CA LEU A 304 11.70 -15.50 -8.20
C LEU A 304 12.06 -14.13 -8.77
N ALA A 305 12.05 -13.96 -10.09
CA ALA A 305 12.27 -12.66 -10.71
C ALA A 305 11.26 -11.60 -10.22
N ARG A 306 9.98 -11.92 -10.03
CA ARG A 306 9.02 -10.94 -9.49
C ARG A 306 9.27 -10.63 -8.03
N GLU A 307 9.63 -11.63 -7.24
CA GLU A 307 9.97 -11.47 -5.82
C GLU A 307 11.23 -10.60 -5.64
N ASP A 308 12.28 -10.87 -6.42
CA ASP A 308 13.51 -10.07 -6.47
C ASP A 308 13.23 -8.65 -6.95
N ALA A 309 12.44 -8.47 -8.00
CA ALA A 309 12.06 -7.15 -8.49
C ALA A 309 11.29 -6.35 -7.42
N SER A 310 10.38 -6.99 -6.68
CA SER A 310 9.68 -6.35 -5.58
C SER A 310 10.62 -6.00 -4.43
N SER A 311 11.54 -6.90 -4.09
CA SER A 311 12.52 -6.72 -3.01
C SER A 311 13.50 -5.58 -3.34
N ALA A 312 14.05 -5.57 -4.56
CA ALA A 312 14.90 -4.48 -5.05
C ALA A 312 14.20 -3.11 -4.96
N LYS A 313 12.94 -3.02 -5.40
CA LYS A 313 12.17 -1.77 -5.30
C LYS A 313 11.96 -1.35 -3.85
N ASN A 314 11.63 -2.30 -2.97
CA ASN A 314 11.40 -2.02 -1.55
C ASN A 314 12.68 -1.53 -0.85
N GLU A 315 13.79 -2.25 -1.01
CA GLU A 315 15.09 -1.92 -0.42
C GLU A 315 15.58 -0.53 -0.85
N LEU A 316 15.53 -0.24 -2.15
CA LEU A 316 15.92 1.07 -2.67
C LEU A 316 14.96 2.19 -2.20
N ALA A 317 13.66 1.92 -2.10
CA ALA A 317 12.70 2.87 -1.51
C ALA A 317 12.94 3.11 -0.02
N PHE A 318 13.40 2.09 0.73
CA PHE A 318 13.76 2.25 2.15
C PHE A 318 14.94 3.19 2.34
N VAL A 319 15.94 3.19 1.45
CA VAL A 319 17.03 4.17 1.47
C VAL A 319 16.48 5.58 1.46
N TYR A 320 15.52 5.85 0.56
CA TYR A 320 14.87 7.15 0.50
C TYR A 320 14.19 7.48 1.84
N SER A 321 13.40 6.55 2.39
CA SER A 321 12.67 6.76 3.64
C SER A 321 13.57 7.07 4.84
N LEU A 322 14.70 6.38 4.96
CA LEU A 322 15.67 6.52 6.03
C LEU A 322 16.47 7.82 5.90
N GLY A 323 16.66 8.30 4.67
CA GLY A 323 17.42 9.50 4.39
C GLY A 323 16.66 10.80 4.62
N ILE A 324 15.35 10.72 4.89
CA ILE A 324 14.54 11.86 5.28
C ILE A 324 14.80 12.17 6.77
N PRO A 325 15.22 13.40 7.14
CA PRO A 325 15.32 13.80 8.53
C PRO A 325 13.98 13.72 9.27
N VAL A 326 14.00 13.38 10.56
CA VAL A 326 12.78 13.45 11.38
C VAL A 326 12.46 14.89 11.72
N ARG A 327 11.17 15.22 11.75
CA ARG A 327 10.67 16.44 12.37
C ARG A 327 10.05 16.11 13.72
N LYS A 328 10.57 16.72 14.79
CA LYS A 328 10.07 16.51 16.16
C LYS A 328 8.81 17.32 16.45
N VAL A 329 8.65 18.43 15.73
CA VAL A 329 7.47 19.31 15.75
C VAL A 329 6.75 19.13 14.42
N GLU A 330 5.72 18.28 14.42
CA GLU A 330 5.03 17.90 13.19
C GLU A 330 3.61 17.38 13.47
N VAL A 331 2.65 17.74 12.63
CA VAL A 331 1.36 17.06 12.54
C VAL A 331 1.52 15.83 11.65
N ARG A 332 1.23 14.66 12.19
CA ARG A 332 1.22 13.38 11.48
C ARG A 332 -0.18 12.80 11.63
N ALA A 333 -1.03 13.16 10.67
CA ALA A 333 -2.45 12.85 10.74
C ALA A 333 -2.84 11.67 9.85
N ILE A 334 -3.88 10.94 10.25
CA ILE A 334 -4.48 9.88 9.44
C ILE A 334 -6.01 9.90 9.55
N TRP A 335 -6.70 9.66 8.43
CA TRP A 335 -8.14 9.43 8.43
C TRP A 335 -8.45 7.97 8.75
N LEU A 336 -9.27 7.77 9.78
CA LEU A 336 -9.85 6.48 10.12
C LEU A 336 -11.29 6.43 9.61
N ASP A 337 -11.44 5.87 8.42
CA ASP A 337 -12.69 5.77 7.67
C ASP A 337 -13.66 4.74 8.27
N ARG A 338 -14.95 4.86 7.91
CA ARG A 338 -16.02 3.97 8.38
C ARG A 338 -15.77 2.51 8.01
N GLY A 339 -15.10 2.21 6.90
CA GLY A 339 -14.72 0.84 6.54
C GLY A 339 -13.78 0.26 7.59
N SER A 340 -12.72 0.99 7.91
CA SER A 340 -11.77 0.66 8.96
C SER A 340 -12.42 0.55 10.36
N ILE A 341 -13.36 1.44 10.70
CA ILE A 341 -14.07 1.40 11.99
C ILE A 341 -14.97 0.16 12.08
N VAL A 342 -15.77 -0.11 11.03
CA VAL A 342 -16.66 -1.28 10.99
C VAL A 342 -15.86 -2.58 11.01
N ALA A 343 -14.68 -2.62 10.37
CA ALA A 343 -13.82 -3.80 10.35
C ALA A 343 -13.33 -4.23 11.74
N CYS A 344 -13.19 -3.29 12.69
CA CYS A 344 -12.79 -3.58 14.07
C CYS A 344 -13.86 -4.36 14.85
N LYS A 345 -15.15 -4.27 14.49
CA LYS A 345 -16.30 -4.95 15.13
C LYS A 345 -16.57 -4.62 16.61
N ASP A 346 -15.55 -4.39 17.43
CA ASP A 346 -15.62 -4.16 18.87
C ASP A 346 -14.55 -3.18 19.38
N ALA A 347 -14.63 -2.91 20.68
CA ALA A 347 -13.76 -1.96 21.37
C ALA A 347 -12.31 -2.44 21.58
N VAL A 348 -12.04 -3.75 21.50
CA VAL A 348 -10.68 -4.31 21.67
C VAL A 348 -9.89 -4.13 20.38
N GLU A 349 -10.47 -4.52 19.24
CA GLU A 349 -9.81 -4.34 17.95
C GLU A 349 -9.59 -2.85 17.63
N LEU A 350 -10.56 -1.98 17.94
CA LEU A 350 -10.38 -0.53 17.73
C LEU A 350 -9.24 0.05 18.57
N ARG A 351 -9.13 -0.34 19.85
CA ARG A 351 -7.98 0.06 20.70
C ARG A 351 -6.66 -0.44 20.14
N ASN A 352 -6.62 -1.66 19.61
CA ASN A 352 -5.42 -2.23 18.99
C ASN A 352 -5.03 -1.49 17.71
N LEU A 353 -6.00 -1.10 16.87
CA LEU A 353 -5.75 -0.29 15.69
C LEU A 353 -5.15 1.07 16.06
N ILE A 354 -5.74 1.79 17.01
CA ILE A 354 -5.26 3.09 17.49
C ILE A 354 -3.86 2.97 18.12
N LYS A 355 -3.62 1.92 18.92
CA LYS A 355 -2.28 1.60 19.43
C LYS A 355 -1.25 1.41 18.32
N ASN A 356 -1.63 0.72 17.24
CA ASN A 356 -0.74 0.50 16.10
C ASN A 356 -0.46 1.81 15.35
N LEU A 357 -1.45 2.68 15.17
CA LEU A 357 -1.25 4.01 14.58
C LEU A 357 -0.26 4.86 15.42
N SER A 358 -0.39 4.86 16.76
CA SER A 358 0.58 5.52 17.65
C SER A 358 1.99 4.94 17.52
N ARG A 359 2.12 3.61 17.38
CA ARG A 359 3.41 2.93 17.18
C ARG A 359 4.08 3.25 15.84
N ILE A 360 3.29 3.58 14.81
CA ILE A 360 3.80 4.05 13.52
C ILE A 360 4.28 5.50 13.61
N GLY A 361 3.74 6.27 14.56
CA GLY A 361 4.16 7.63 14.87
C GLY A 361 3.15 8.71 14.49
N PHE A 362 1.89 8.35 14.23
CA PHE A 362 0.79 9.32 14.09
C PHE A 362 0.49 9.98 15.45
N ASN A 363 0.09 11.25 15.41
CA ASN A 363 -0.33 12.01 16.60
C ASN A 363 -1.71 12.68 16.45
N VAL A 364 -2.35 12.61 15.27
CA VAL A 364 -3.71 13.12 15.04
C VAL A 364 -4.53 12.09 14.26
N ILE A 365 -5.74 11.79 14.73
CA ILE A 365 -6.69 10.90 14.05
C ILE A 365 -7.93 11.70 13.67
N PHE A 366 -8.30 11.65 12.39
CA PHE A 366 -9.61 12.09 11.90
C PHE A 366 -10.56 10.89 11.92
N PHE A 367 -11.40 10.80 12.94
CA PHE A 367 -12.29 9.67 13.16
C PHE A 367 -13.63 9.90 12.46
N GLU A 368 -13.99 9.06 11.49
CA GLU A 368 -15.23 9.25 10.71
C GLU A 368 -16.48 9.08 11.60
N THR A 369 -16.97 10.20 12.09
CA THR A 369 -17.97 10.29 13.14
C THR A 369 -19.39 10.36 12.57
N VAL A 370 -19.56 11.02 11.43
CA VAL A 370 -20.80 11.06 10.65
C VAL A 370 -20.49 10.79 9.18
N ASN A 371 -20.97 9.67 8.65
CA ASN A 371 -20.79 9.25 7.26
C ASN A 371 -22.13 8.98 6.59
N ALA A 372 -22.35 9.51 5.38
CA ALA A 372 -23.59 9.31 4.62
C ALA A 372 -24.88 9.57 5.45
N GLY A 373 -24.83 10.57 6.32
CA GLY A 373 -25.92 10.96 7.22
C GLY A 373 -26.10 10.08 8.46
N TYR A 374 -25.29 9.04 8.67
CA TYR A 374 -25.36 8.21 9.88
C TYR A 374 -24.25 8.57 10.88
N PRO A 375 -24.57 8.87 12.15
CA PRO A 375 -23.58 8.89 13.22
C PRO A 375 -23.05 7.47 13.48
N ILE A 376 -21.75 7.36 13.73
CA ILE A 376 -21.12 6.09 14.13
C ILE A 376 -21.34 5.78 15.61
N TYR A 377 -21.74 6.79 16.39
CA TYR A 377 -22.03 6.74 17.82
C TYR A 377 -23.54 6.75 18.10
N PRO A 378 -23.99 6.42 19.33
CA PRO A 378 -25.40 6.53 19.73
C PRO A 378 -25.86 7.99 19.82
N SER A 379 -26.57 8.47 18.80
CA SER A 379 -27.11 9.84 18.74
C SER A 379 -28.58 9.88 19.18
N ARG A 380 -29.01 11.00 19.78
CA ARG A 380 -30.45 11.25 20.08
C ARG A 380 -31.21 11.80 18.87
N LEU A 381 -30.50 12.27 17.84
CA LEU A 381 -31.08 12.99 16.69
C LEU A 381 -31.31 12.10 15.47
N LEU A 382 -30.47 11.07 15.31
CA LEU A 382 -30.44 10.15 14.16
C LEU A 382 -30.16 8.71 14.62
N PRO A 383 -30.64 7.70 13.87
CA PRO A 383 -30.25 6.32 14.14
C PRO A 383 -28.75 6.15 13.92
N GLN A 384 -28.11 5.36 14.79
CA GLN A 384 -26.72 4.94 14.60
C GLN A 384 -26.58 4.19 13.27
N ASN A 385 -25.39 4.29 12.66
CA ASN A 385 -25.03 3.54 11.47
C ASN A 385 -25.32 2.03 11.66
N PRO A 386 -26.17 1.41 10.82
CA PRO A 386 -26.59 0.00 10.99
C PRO A 386 -25.45 -1.03 10.93
N LEU A 387 -24.27 -0.64 10.46
CA LEU A 387 -23.08 -1.49 10.44
C LEU A 387 -22.37 -1.56 11.81
N ILE A 388 -22.73 -0.69 12.75
CA ILE A 388 -22.25 -0.70 14.13
C ILE A 388 -23.39 -1.22 15.02
N LYS A 389 -23.10 -2.23 15.85
CA LYS A 389 -24.11 -2.93 16.65
C LYS A 389 -23.79 -2.86 18.14
N ASP A 390 -24.61 -2.12 18.88
CA ASP A 390 -24.64 -2.12 20.35
C ASP A 390 -23.33 -1.67 21.05
N TRP A 391 -22.58 -0.74 20.44
CA TRP A 391 -21.45 -0.09 21.10
C TRP A 391 -21.23 1.35 20.61
N ASP A 392 -20.36 2.08 21.30
CA ASP A 392 -19.98 3.47 21.00
C ASP A 392 -18.50 3.54 20.55
N PRO A 393 -18.24 3.51 19.24
CA PRO A 393 -16.88 3.58 18.71
C PRO A 393 -16.19 4.91 18.97
N LEU A 394 -16.93 6.02 19.01
CA LEU A 394 -16.35 7.34 19.20
C LEU A 394 -15.76 7.47 20.61
N ARG A 395 -16.52 7.07 21.64
CA ARG A 395 -16.01 7.04 23.03
C ARG A 395 -14.74 6.21 23.14
N VAL A 396 -14.77 4.98 22.62
CA VAL A 396 -13.64 4.06 22.68
C VAL A 396 -12.41 4.63 21.96
N ALA A 397 -12.62 5.27 20.81
CA ALA A 397 -11.53 5.85 20.03
C ALA A 397 -10.86 7.02 20.76
N ILE A 398 -11.66 7.89 21.41
CA ILE A 398 -11.15 9.04 22.19
C ILE A 398 -10.30 8.53 23.35
N ASP A 399 -10.86 7.64 24.18
CA ASP A 399 -10.16 7.08 25.34
C ASP A 399 -8.83 6.42 24.92
N ALA A 400 -8.84 5.71 23.79
CA ALA A 400 -7.66 5.05 23.25
C ALA A 400 -6.62 6.05 22.71
N ALA A 401 -7.05 7.07 21.97
CA ALA A 401 -6.16 8.08 21.39
C ALA A 401 -5.46 8.88 22.51
N HIS A 402 -6.21 9.34 23.50
CA HIS A 402 -5.70 10.06 24.66
C HIS A 402 -4.73 9.22 25.49
N ALA A 403 -5.00 7.92 25.67
CA ALA A 403 -4.08 7.01 26.37
C ALA A 403 -2.70 6.88 25.69
N TYR A 404 -2.60 7.21 24.40
CA TYR A 404 -1.35 7.24 23.64
C TYR A 404 -0.85 8.65 23.32
N GLY A 405 -1.46 9.69 23.89
CA GLY A 405 -1.09 11.09 23.64
C GLY A 405 -1.34 11.54 22.20
N MET A 406 -2.35 10.97 21.53
CA MET A 406 -2.80 11.40 20.21
C MET A 406 -4.08 12.22 20.33
N GLU A 407 -4.22 13.22 19.47
CA GLU A 407 -5.47 13.95 19.31
C GLU A 407 -6.47 13.14 18.46
N LEU A 408 -7.73 13.23 18.82
CA LEU A 408 -8.84 12.72 18.02
C LEU A 408 -9.78 13.86 17.63
N HIS A 409 -9.90 14.05 16.31
CA HIS A 409 -10.77 15.04 15.70
C HIS A 409 -11.99 14.33 15.12
N ALA A 410 -13.20 14.77 15.47
CA ALA A 410 -14.43 14.24 14.90
C ALA A 410 -14.56 14.68 13.44
N TRP A 411 -14.46 13.73 12.51
CA TRP A 411 -14.61 13.97 11.08
C TRP A 411 -16.04 13.72 10.63
N VAL A 412 -16.69 14.74 10.05
CA VAL A 412 -18.10 14.68 9.66
C VAL A 412 -18.31 15.04 8.20
N TRP A 413 -19.21 14.32 7.53
CA TRP A 413 -19.79 14.76 6.27
C TRP A 413 -20.84 15.83 6.55
N THR A 414 -20.64 17.02 6.01
CA THR A 414 -21.44 18.21 6.33
C THR A 414 -22.75 18.24 5.55
N PHE A 415 -22.68 18.58 4.26
CA PHE A 415 -23.89 18.69 3.43
C PHE A 415 -24.23 17.40 2.68
N ALA A 416 -23.27 16.48 2.51
CA ALA A 416 -23.52 15.16 1.93
C ALA A 416 -24.07 14.20 3.00
N VAL A 417 -25.35 13.87 2.91
CA VAL A 417 -26.08 13.13 3.98
C VAL A 417 -26.71 11.82 3.50
N GLY A 418 -26.35 11.37 2.30
CA GLY A 418 -26.73 10.08 1.76
C GLY A 418 -25.73 9.63 0.70
N ASN A 419 -25.63 8.34 0.42
CA ASN A 419 -24.69 7.80 -0.56
C ASN A 419 -25.19 6.47 -1.13
N THR A 420 -25.26 6.34 -2.45
CA THR A 420 -25.78 5.13 -3.12
C THR A 420 -24.98 3.88 -2.80
N ARG A 421 -23.64 3.98 -2.70
CA ARG A 421 -22.77 2.85 -2.32
C ARG A 421 -22.98 2.45 -0.87
N HIS A 422 -23.16 3.43 0.02
CA HIS A 422 -23.52 3.16 1.41
C HIS A 422 -24.88 2.46 1.51
N ASN A 423 -25.88 2.89 0.73
CA ASN A 423 -27.23 2.31 0.75
C ASN A 423 -27.21 0.80 0.52
N LEU A 424 -26.38 0.32 -0.42
CA LEU A 424 -26.21 -1.11 -0.68
C LEU A 424 -25.69 -1.88 0.55
N LEU A 425 -24.77 -1.29 1.31
CA LEU A 425 -24.19 -1.91 2.50
C LEU A 425 -25.18 -2.02 3.66
N VAL A 426 -26.16 -1.10 3.73
CA VAL A 426 -27.19 -1.08 4.79
C VAL A 426 -28.55 -1.56 4.31
N ASN A 427 -28.60 -2.29 3.19
CA ASN A 427 -29.81 -2.87 2.59
C ASN A 427 -30.93 -1.83 2.36
N LYS A 428 -30.57 -0.65 1.86
CA LYS A 428 -31.51 0.40 1.43
C LYS A 428 -31.55 0.49 -0.09
N PRO A 429 -32.70 0.92 -0.68
CA PRO A 429 -32.77 1.21 -2.11
C PRO A 429 -31.71 2.22 -2.55
N VAL A 430 -31.22 2.10 -3.78
CA VAL A 430 -30.23 3.02 -4.35
C VAL A 430 -30.71 4.47 -4.26
N GLU A 431 -32.01 4.69 -4.45
CA GLU A 431 -32.66 6.00 -4.48
C GLU A 431 -32.81 6.62 -3.08
N TYR A 432 -32.62 5.86 -2.00
CA TYR A 432 -32.75 6.35 -0.62
C TYR A 432 -31.85 7.59 -0.39
N PRO A 433 -32.42 8.76 -0.03
CA PRO A 433 -31.65 10.01 0.05
C PRO A 433 -30.79 10.12 1.32
N GLY A 434 -30.80 9.09 2.17
CA GLY A 434 -30.11 9.06 3.45
C GLY A 434 -31.05 9.30 4.64
N PRO A 435 -30.59 9.02 5.87
CA PRO A 435 -31.41 9.09 7.09
C PRO A 435 -31.82 10.52 7.45
N VAL A 436 -31.00 11.52 7.16
CA VAL A 436 -31.32 12.91 7.51
C VAL A 436 -32.54 13.40 6.72
N ILE A 437 -32.47 13.36 5.39
CA ILE A 437 -33.57 13.82 4.51
C ILE A 437 -34.83 12.95 4.70
N SER A 438 -34.65 11.64 4.93
CA SER A 438 -35.78 10.72 5.05
C SER A 438 -36.54 10.84 6.36
N THR A 439 -35.87 11.19 7.46
CA THR A 439 -36.50 11.30 8.79
C THR A 439 -36.99 12.71 9.11
N LYS A 440 -36.48 13.74 8.42
CA LYS A 440 -36.81 15.14 8.70
C LYS A 440 -37.76 15.72 7.66
N ASP A 441 -37.27 16.08 6.47
CA ASP A 441 -38.07 16.65 5.40
C ASP A 441 -37.34 16.52 4.04
N LYS A 442 -38.08 16.11 3.01
CA LYS A 442 -37.56 16.03 1.63
C LYS A 442 -37.22 17.41 1.05
N SER A 443 -37.86 18.49 1.52
CA SER A 443 -37.58 19.87 1.10
C SER A 443 -36.18 20.36 1.49
N TRP A 444 -35.47 19.61 2.34
CA TRP A 444 -34.09 19.90 2.73
C TRP A 444 -33.09 19.48 1.66
N ALA A 445 -33.48 18.59 0.75
CA ALA A 445 -32.60 18.09 -0.28
C ALA A 445 -32.23 19.16 -1.31
N LEU A 446 -30.96 19.19 -1.69
CA LEU A 446 -30.46 19.97 -2.81
C LEU A 446 -30.85 19.29 -4.13
N ALA A 447 -31.37 20.05 -5.08
CA ALA A 447 -31.77 19.51 -6.38
C ALA A 447 -31.08 20.21 -7.56
N GLY A 448 -30.89 19.44 -8.64
CA GLY A 448 -30.53 19.92 -9.96
C GLY A 448 -31.69 20.59 -10.69
N GLN A 449 -31.42 21.10 -11.89
CA GLN A 449 -32.42 21.78 -12.75
C GLN A 449 -33.54 20.84 -13.22
N ASP A 450 -33.22 19.56 -13.34
CA ASP A 450 -34.12 18.45 -13.68
C ASP A 450 -34.90 17.92 -12.47
N GLY A 451 -34.73 18.53 -11.29
CA GLY A 451 -35.34 18.11 -10.04
C GLY A 451 -34.67 16.88 -9.41
N GLN A 452 -33.60 16.34 -9.99
CA GLN A 452 -32.89 15.19 -9.44
C GLN A 452 -32.11 15.60 -8.19
N LEU A 453 -32.16 14.73 -7.17
CA LEU A 453 -31.48 14.95 -5.88
C LEU A 453 -30.00 14.53 -5.89
N ARG A 454 -29.50 14.05 -7.02
CA ARG A 454 -28.13 13.60 -7.20
C ARG A 454 -27.56 14.19 -8.48
N VAL A 455 -26.29 14.56 -8.40
CA VAL A 455 -25.52 14.97 -9.58
C VAL A 455 -25.06 13.71 -10.31
N GLU A 456 -25.09 13.77 -11.65
CA GLU A 456 -24.60 12.71 -12.52
C GLU A 456 -23.21 12.21 -12.10
N LEU A 457 -23.02 10.88 -12.05
CA LEU A 457 -21.78 10.19 -11.66
C LEU A 457 -21.28 10.45 -10.23
N GLN A 458 -22.06 11.12 -9.38
CA GLN A 458 -21.75 11.31 -7.95
C GLN A 458 -22.71 10.48 -7.08
N PRO A 459 -22.19 9.63 -6.17
CA PRO A 459 -23.03 8.76 -5.36
C PRO A 459 -23.78 9.50 -4.24
N GLU A 460 -23.38 10.73 -3.88
CA GLU A 460 -23.90 11.44 -2.72
C GLU A 460 -25.23 12.15 -2.97
N THR A 461 -26.07 12.19 -1.94
CA THR A 461 -27.25 13.06 -1.83
C THR A 461 -26.95 14.18 -0.85
N TRP A 462 -27.36 15.40 -1.18
CA TRP A 462 -26.93 16.61 -0.49
C TRP A 462 -28.11 17.38 0.12
N ILE A 463 -27.87 18.05 1.23
CA ILE A 463 -28.75 19.07 1.79
C ILE A 463 -28.47 20.41 1.11
N SER A 464 -29.50 21.24 0.94
CA SER A 464 -29.33 22.61 0.49
C SER A 464 -28.75 23.50 1.59
N PRO A 465 -27.59 24.15 1.39
CA PRO A 465 -27.05 25.13 2.33
C PRO A 465 -27.93 26.38 2.52
N ALA A 466 -28.91 26.61 1.62
CA ALA A 466 -29.88 27.70 1.76
C ALA A 466 -31.04 27.35 2.71
N ASN A 467 -31.23 26.07 3.06
CA ASN A 467 -32.30 25.64 3.95
C ASN A 467 -31.88 25.84 5.42
N LYS A 468 -32.35 26.93 6.03
CA LYS A 468 -32.00 27.30 7.41
C LYS A 468 -32.29 26.20 8.44
N LYS A 469 -33.45 25.53 8.35
CA LYS A 469 -33.82 24.45 9.28
C LYS A 469 -32.88 23.24 9.15
N ALA A 470 -32.46 22.92 7.93
CA ALA A 470 -31.50 21.85 7.70
C ALA A 470 -30.11 22.21 8.26
N CYS A 471 -29.67 23.46 8.07
CA CYS A 471 -28.43 23.98 8.65
C CYS A 471 -28.46 23.97 10.19
N GLU A 472 -29.54 24.43 10.81
CA GLU A 472 -29.76 24.39 12.26
C GLU A 472 -29.68 22.95 12.80
N PHE A 473 -30.31 22.00 12.11
CA PHE A 473 -30.24 20.59 12.47
C PHE A 473 -28.82 20.02 12.41
N LEU A 474 -28.05 20.31 11.35
CA LEU A 474 -26.65 19.90 11.26
C LEU A 474 -25.82 20.51 12.41
N GLN A 475 -26.03 21.78 12.73
CA GLN A 475 -25.38 22.44 13.86
C GLN A 475 -25.73 21.80 15.20
N GLU A 476 -26.99 21.36 15.40
CA GLU A 476 -27.39 20.59 16.58
C GLU A 476 -26.70 19.23 16.66
N LEU A 477 -26.60 18.51 15.53
CA LEU A 477 -25.89 17.24 15.45
C LEU A 477 -24.40 17.40 15.76
N PHE A 478 -23.77 18.45 15.27
CA PHE A 478 -22.36 18.72 15.56
C PHE A 478 -22.16 19.19 17.01
N SER A 479 -23.11 19.96 17.54
CA SER A 479 -23.10 20.36 18.96
C SER A 479 -23.25 19.14 19.88
N GLU A 480 -24.04 18.13 19.51
CA GLU A 480 -24.16 16.88 20.26
C GLU A 480 -22.80 16.18 20.40
N ILE A 481 -22.01 16.12 19.33
CA ILE A 481 -20.66 15.53 19.34
C ILE A 481 -19.78 16.27 20.35
N VAL A 482 -19.65 17.59 20.19
CA VAL A 482 -18.74 18.41 21.01
C VAL A 482 -19.19 18.51 22.48
N THR A 483 -20.49 18.42 22.75
CA THR A 483 -21.03 18.45 24.13
C THR A 483 -20.78 17.13 24.85
N ASN A 484 -20.98 16.00 24.16
CA ASN A 484 -21.00 14.69 24.81
C ASN A 484 -19.64 13.98 24.79
N TYR A 485 -18.75 14.35 23.88
CA TYR A 485 -17.48 13.67 23.66
C TYR A 485 -16.30 14.64 23.80
N ASP A 486 -15.24 14.17 24.48
CA ASP A 486 -14.03 14.97 24.69
C ASP A 486 -13.11 14.93 23.47
N VAL A 487 -13.60 15.38 22.33
CA VAL A 487 -12.82 15.46 21.09
C VAL A 487 -11.86 16.64 21.16
N ASP A 488 -10.63 16.46 20.67
CA ASP A 488 -9.61 17.53 20.62
C ASP A 488 -9.90 18.54 19.51
N GLY A 489 -10.54 18.06 18.45
CA GLY A 489 -10.95 18.90 17.34
C GLY A 489 -12.17 18.39 16.58
N PHE A 490 -12.59 19.20 15.62
CA PHE A 490 -13.73 18.95 14.76
C PHE A 490 -13.34 19.25 13.32
N GLN A 491 -13.56 18.30 12.41
CA GLN A 491 -13.20 18.44 11.01
C GLN A 491 -14.44 18.37 10.11
N PHE A 492 -14.68 19.47 9.41
CA PHE A 492 -15.66 19.52 8.32
C PHE A 492 -15.13 18.79 7.09
N ASP A 493 -15.93 17.89 6.55
CA ASP A 493 -15.78 17.37 5.18
C ASP A 493 -17.09 17.58 4.43
N TYR A 494 -17.05 17.54 3.09
CA TYR A 494 -18.19 17.81 2.23
C TYR A 494 -18.89 19.15 2.57
N VAL A 495 -18.15 20.12 3.13
CA VAL A 495 -18.61 21.49 3.44
C VAL A 495 -18.50 22.37 2.18
N ARG A 496 -19.31 22.03 1.19
CA ARG A 496 -19.30 22.61 -0.16
C ARG A 496 -20.55 22.17 -0.92
N PHE A 497 -20.72 22.64 -2.14
CA PHE A 497 -21.62 22.04 -3.11
C PHE A 497 -20.97 20.80 -3.79
N PRO A 498 -21.77 19.88 -4.37
CA PRO A 498 -21.23 18.81 -5.22
C PRO A 498 -20.48 19.38 -6.42
N PHE A 499 -19.65 18.54 -7.06
CA PHE A 499 -18.99 18.95 -8.30
C PHE A 499 -20.04 19.24 -9.38
N GLN A 500 -19.96 20.43 -9.97
CA GLN A 500 -20.88 20.90 -11.00
C GLN A 500 -20.15 21.11 -12.32
N LYS A 501 -20.88 21.04 -13.44
CA LYS A 501 -20.40 21.42 -14.77
C LYS A 501 -20.91 22.82 -15.10
N THR A 502 -20.27 23.53 -16.03
CA THR A 502 -20.68 24.89 -16.42
C THR A 502 -22.16 24.97 -16.84
N TYR A 503 -22.66 23.93 -17.50
CA TYR A 503 -24.03 23.81 -18.02
C TYR A 503 -24.96 22.94 -17.17
N SER A 504 -24.49 22.41 -16.03
CA SER A 504 -25.28 21.57 -15.13
C SER A 504 -24.91 21.88 -13.69
N GLN A 505 -25.77 22.67 -13.05
CA GLN A 505 -25.57 23.15 -11.68
C GLN A 505 -26.71 22.69 -10.76
N VAL A 506 -26.44 22.72 -9.46
CA VAL A 506 -27.39 22.44 -8.39
C VAL A 506 -27.80 23.71 -7.66
N GLY A 507 -28.85 23.59 -6.83
CA GLY A 507 -29.48 24.69 -6.10
C GLY A 507 -30.72 25.23 -6.80
N PHE A 508 -31.37 24.41 -7.64
CA PHE A 508 -32.60 24.78 -8.36
C PHE A 508 -33.88 24.27 -7.67
N ASP A 509 -33.75 23.73 -6.46
CA ASP A 509 -34.86 23.42 -5.57
C ASP A 509 -35.60 24.71 -5.15
N PHE A 510 -36.85 24.55 -4.72
CA PHE A 510 -37.72 25.69 -4.36
C PHE A 510 -37.11 26.59 -3.29
N VAL A 511 -36.50 26.00 -2.24
CA VAL A 511 -35.96 26.74 -1.10
C VAL A 511 -34.78 27.60 -1.54
N THR A 512 -33.82 27.03 -2.26
CA THR A 512 -32.62 27.74 -2.70
C THR A 512 -32.95 28.86 -3.68
N LYS A 513 -33.85 28.63 -4.65
CA LYS A 513 -34.25 29.65 -5.63
C LYS A 513 -34.91 30.85 -4.97
N ASN A 514 -35.82 30.62 -4.02
CA ASN A 514 -36.51 31.69 -3.32
C ASN A 514 -35.56 32.46 -2.41
N ALA A 515 -34.68 31.77 -1.67
CA ALA A 515 -33.68 32.42 -0.84
C ALA A 515 -32.75 33.35 -1.64
N PHE A 516 -32.41 32.97 -2.88
CA PHE A 516 -31.61 33.83 -3.76
C PHE A 516 -32.39 35.00 -4.35
N LEU A 517 -33.65 34.78 -4.73
CA LEU A 517 -34.52 35.85 -5.19
C LEU A 517 -34.71 36.90 -4.10
N GLU A 518 -34.95 36.46 -2.86
CA GLU A 518 -35.06 37.32 -1.68
C GLU A 518 -33.74 38.07 -1.40
N ALA A 519 -32.60 37.39 -1.45
CA ALA A 519 -31.31 38.00 -1.13
C ALA A 519 -30.80 38.96 -2.21
N THR A 520 -31.16 38.76 -3.48
CA THR A 520 -30.51 39.46 -4.61
C THR A 520 -31.44 40.16 -5.59
N GLY A 521 -32.75 39.91 -5.48
CA GLY A 521 -33.77 40.37 -6.44
C GLY A 521 -33.65 39.76 -7.83
N LYS A 522 -32.93 38.63 -7.98
CA LYS A 522 -32.64 38.00 -9.28
C LYS A 522 -33.04 36.53 -9.28
N ALA A 523 -33.45 36.04 -10.45
CA ALA A 523 -33.58 34.61 -10.68
C ALA A 523 -32.20 33.97 -10.94
N PRO A 524 -31.96 32.72 -10.49
CA PRO A 524 -30.72 32.01 -10.80
C PRO A 524 -30.58 31.78 -12.31
N SER A 525 -29.36 31.83 -12.82
CA SER A 525 -29.04 31.66 -14.23
C SER A 525 -27.75 30.85 -14.41
N LEU A 526 -27.66 30.09 -15.50
CA LEU A 526 -26.43 29.43 -15.93
C LEU A 526 -25.54 30.32 -16.80
N GLU A 527 -26.02 31.49 -17.21
CA GLU A 527 -25.34 32.34 -18.18
C GLU A 527 -25.02 33.74 -17.64
N GLY A 528 -23.98 34.33 -18.23
CA GLY A 528 -23.60 35.72 -18.03
C GLY A 528 -23.34 36.11 -16.58
N LYS A 529 -23.58 37.40 -16.28
CA LYS A 529 -23.30 38.01 -14.97
C LYS A 529 -24.12 37.38 -13.85
N ASN A 530 -25.35 36.96 -14.12
CA ASN A 530 -26.22 36.36 -13.10
C ASN A 530 -25.71 35.01 -12.62
N ASN A 531 -25.07 34.20 -13.47
CA ASN A 531 -24.41 32.96 -13.04
C ASN A 531 -23.23 33.24 -12.09
N ARG A 532 -22.44 34.30 -12.33
CA ARG A 532 -21.39 34.70 -11.39
C ARG A 532 -21.98 35.08 -10.03
N ILE A 533 -22.99 35.94 -10.00
CA ILE A 533 -23.67 36.36 -8.76
C ILE A 533 -24.26 35.14 -8.02
N TRP A 534 -24.87 34.21 -8.75
CA TRP A 534 -25.41 32.97 -8.21
C TRP A 534 -24.35 32.09 -7.54
N ARG A 535 -23.21 31.86 -8.20
CA ARG A 535 -22.10 31.07 -7.63
C ARG A 535 -21.45 31.75 -6.42
N ASP A 536 -21.27 33.07 -6.49
CA ASP A 536 -20.69 33.85 -5.39
C ASP A 536 -21.63 33.80 -4.17
N TRP A 537 -22.94 33.97 -4.35
CA TRP A 537 -23.93 33.83 -3.29
C TRP A 537 -23.99 32.41 -2.70
N LYS A 538 -23.91 31.36 -3.52
CA LYS A 538 -23.82 29.98 -3.00
C LYS A 538 -22.58 29.78 -2.12
N ALA A 539 -21.45 30.39 -2.48
CA ALA A 539 -20.25 30.33 -1.67
C ALA A 539 -20.39 31.09 -0.34
N THR A 540 -21.17 32.19 -0.29
CA THR A 540 -21.46 32.86 0.98
C THR A 540 -22.28 31.98 1.91
N LEU A 541 -23.27 31.23 1.40
CA LEU A 541 -24.04 30.28 2.23
C LEU A 541 -23.15 29.26 2.95
N VAL A 542 -22.20 28.66 2.24
CA VAL A 542 -21.25 27.70 2.82
C VAL A 542 -20.36 28.40 3.85
N SER A 543 -19.89 29.60 3.53
CA SER A 543 -19.00 30.39 4.38
C SER A 543 -19.68 30.83 5.68
N ASP A 544 -20.92 31.29 5.59
CA ASP A 544 -21.73 31.66 6.75
C ASP A 544 -22.02 30.42 7.62
N PHE A 545 -22.33 29.28 7.01
CA PHE A 545 -22.50 28.03 7.75
C PHE A 545 -21.23 27.64 8.52
N VAL A 546 -20.06 27.73 7.90
CA VAL A 546 -18.76 27.46 8.57
C VAL A 546 -18.56 28.41 9.74
N LYS A 547 -18.73 29.72 9.52
CA LYS A 547 -18.59 30.74 10.56
C LYS A 547 -19.51 30.48 11.76
N ASP A 548 -20.80 30.30 11.49
CA ASP A 548 -21.83 30.17 12.53
C ASP A 548 -21.64 28.87 13.32
N THR A 549 -21.37 27.77 12.60
CA THR A 549 -21.11 26.48 13.24
C THR A 549 -19.86 26.54 14.09
N SER A 550 -18.76 27.07 13.57
CA SER A 550 -17.51 27.21 14.34
C SER A 550 -17.68 28.06 15.60
N THR A 551 -18.42 29.17 15.48
CA THR A 551 -18.73 30.03 16.64
C THR A 551 -19.53 29.26 17.68
N LYS A 552 -20.55 28.50 17.26
CA LYS A 552 -21.38 27.70 18.15
C LYS A 552 -20.58 26.58 18.84
N LEU A 553 -19.76 25.85 18.10
CA LEU A 553 -18.93 24.78 18.66
C LEU A 553 -17.89 25.31 19.65
N ARG A 554 -17.24 26.46 19.35
CA ARG A 554 -16.32 27.10 20.30
C ARG A 554 -17.02 27.73 21.51
N THR A 555 -18.30 28.09 21.40
CA THR A 555 -19.08 28.48 22.59
C THR A 555 -19.24 27.30 23.56
N ILE A 556 -19.35 26.07 23.03
CA ILE A 556 -19.43 24.84 23.84
C ILE A 556 -18.05 24.45 24.38
N LYS A 557 -17.02 24.44 23.51
CA LYS A 557 -15.64 24.09 23.86
C LYS A 557 -14.67 25.15 23.30
N PRO A 558 -14.30 26.19 24.08
CA PRO A 558 -13.53 27.35 23.60
C PRO A 558 -12.22 27.03 22.87
N ASN A 559 -11.51 26.00 23.33
CA ASN A 559 -10.21 25.61 22.77
C ASN A 559 -10.31 24.55 21.66
N LEU A 560 -11.53 24.23 21.19
CA LEU A 560 -11.75 23.23 20.13
C LEU A 560 -11.06 23.67 18.84
N LYS A 561 -10.15 22.82 18.35
CA LYS A 561 -9.52 23.04 17.05
C LYS A 561 -10.50 22.65 15.95
N ILE A 562 -10.74 23.57 15.02
CA ILE A 562 -11.69 23.35 13.92
C ILE A 562 -10.92 23.32 12.62
N SER A 563 -11.12 22.27 11.83
CA SER A 563 -10.46 22.08 10.55
C SER A 563 -11.42 21.73 9.43
N ALA A 564 -10.93 21.76 8.19
CA ALA A 564 -11.71 21.32 7.02
C ALA A 564 -10.87 20.47 6.05
N ALA A 565 -11.45 19.36 5.59
CA ALA A 565 -11.00 18.60 4.42
C ALA A 565 -11.45 19.33 3.15
N VAL A 566 -10.51 19.77 2.33
CA VAL A 566 -10.78 20.65 1.18
C VAL A 566 -10.06 20.17 -0.07
N PHE A 567 -10.49 20.65 -1.24
CA PHE A 567 -9.74 20.39 -2.47
C PHE A 567 -8.55 21.35 -2.58
N ALA A 568 -7.41 20.83 -3.04
CA ALA A 568 -6.26 21.66 -3.36
C ALA A 568 -6.46 22.48 -4.65
N LEU A 569 -7.49 22.23 -5.48
CA LEU A 569 -7.75 22.98 -6.73
C LEU A 569 -7.63 24.49 -6.57
N ASP A 570 -7.22 25.24 -7.59
CA ASP A 570 -7.10 26.71 -7.47
C ASP A 570 -8.43 27.39 -7.09
N ARG A 571 -8.35 28.51 -6.36
CA ARG A 571 -9.53 29.21 -5.83
C ARG A 571 -10.60 29.47 -6.85
N THR A 572 -10.22 30.02 -8.01
CA THR A 572 -11.16 30.27 -9.11
C THR A 572 -11.91 29.01 -9.51
N LEU A 573 -11.21 27.87 -9.64
CA LEU A 573 -11.82 26.62 -10.04
C LEU A 573 -12.75 26.07 -8.94
N ARG A 574 -12.33 26.12 -7.67
CA ARG A 574 -13.19 25.69 -6.55
C ARG A 574 -14.46 26.53 -6.45
N MET A 575 -14.34 27.85 -6.57
CA MET A 575 -15.50 28.75 -6.56
C MET A 575 -16.45 28.46 -7.72
N GLN A 576 -15.93 28.08 -8.89
CA GLN A 576 -16.74 27.74 -10.06
C GLN A 576 -17.43 26.38 -9.95
N LEU A 577 -16.71 25.34 -9.49
CA LEU A 577 -17.18 23.95 -9.54
C LEU A 577 -17.90 23.48 -8.27
N ILE A 578 -17.49 23.96 -7.10
CA ILE A 578 -17.91 23.42 -5.79
C ILE A 578 -18.23 24.47 -4.73
N GLN A 579 -17.98 25.76 -4.99
CA GLN A 579 -18.24 26.87 -4.05
C GLN A 579 -17.56 26.67 -2.67
N GLN A 580 -16.28 26.30 -2.67
CA GLN A 580 -15.47 26.06 -1.48
C GLN A 580 -14.38 27.14 -1.31
N ASP A 581 -14.63 28.13 -0.45
CA ASP A 581 -13.80 29.33 -0.23
C ASP A 581 -12.96 29.26 1.06
N TRP A 582 -12.13 28.22 1.17
CA TRP A 582 -11.41 27.93 2.41
C TRP A 582 -10.37 29.00 2.79
N GLU A 583 -9.86 29.80 1.84
CA GLU A 583 -8.97 30.91 2.14
C GLU A 583 -9.67 31.93 3.05
N THR A 584 -10.92 32.28 2.73
CA THR A 584 -11.73 33.19 3.54
C THR A 584 -11.94 32.63 4.94
N TRP A 585 -12.21 31.33 5.07
CA TRP A 585 -12.46 30.70 6.38
C TRP A 585 -11.21 30.72 7.26
N LEU A 586 -10.05 30.46 6.66
CA LEU A 586 -8.76 30.42 7.36
C LEU A 586 -8.28 31.83 7.75
N ILE A 587 -8.38 32.81 6.85
CA ILE A 587 -7.99 34.21 7.10
C ILE A 587 -8.84 34.84 8.20
N ASN A 588 -10.15 34.52 8.25
CA ASN A 588 -11.08 35.04 9.26
C ASN A 588 -11.11 34.19 10.55
N ARG A 589 -10.25 33.18 10.69
CA ARG A 589 -10.20 32.31 11.88
C ARG A 589 -11.50 31.55 12.19
N TRP A 590 -12.37 31.38 11.21
CA TRP A 590 -13.54 30.51 11.38
C TRP A 590 -13.11 29.04 11.48
N ILE A 591 -11.97 28.71 10.89
CA ILE A 591 -11.27 27.44 11.10
C ILE A 591 -9.80 27.72 11.41
N ASP A 592 -9.14 26.80 12.10
CA ASP A 592 -7.73 26.86 12.47
C ASP A 592 -6.83 26.31 11.36
N ILE A 593 -7.28 25.22 10.74
CA ILE A 593 -6.46 24.37 9.87
C ILE A 593 -7.25 23.95 8.63
N VAL A 594 -6.62 23.94 7.47
CA VAL A 594 -7.14 23.28 6.27
C VAL A 594 -6.29 22.09 5.90
N TYR A 595 -6.95 21.06 5.38
CA TYR A 595 -6.33 19.85 4.84
C TYR A 595 -6.63 19.71 3.35
N PRO A 596 -5.87 20.39 2.46
CA PRO A 596 -6.11 20.29 1.02
C PRO A 596 -5.68 18.92 0.48
N PHE A 597 -6.56 18.26 -0.27
CA PHE A 597 -6.30 16.98 -0.90
C PHE A 597 -5.62 17.14 -2.26
N TYR A 598 -4.41 16.59 -2.38
CA TYR A 598 -3.57 16.65 -3.58
C TYR A 598 -3.69 15.37 -4.42
N TYR A 599 -4.90 15.10 -4.95
CA TYR A 599 -5.20 13.86 -5.68
C TYR A 599 -4.51 13.74 -7.06
N SER A 600 -4.36 14.84 -7.79
CA SER A 600 -3.97 14.81 -9.21
C SER A 600 -2.69 15.60 -9.52
N TYR A 601 -1.86 15.84 -8.51
CA TYR A 601 -0.62 16.61 -8.66
C TYR A 601 0.59 15.70 -8.67
N THR A 602 1.54 16.05 -9.54
CA THR A 602 2.88 15.47 -9.58
C THR A 602 3.71 15.96 -8.40
N LYS A 603 4.85 15.28 -8.17
CA LYS A 603 5.78 15.64 -7.10
C LYS A 603 6.28 17.08 -7.16
N ASP A 604 6.57 17.59 -8.36
CA ASP A 604 7.14 18.92 -8.56
C ASP A 604 6.10 20.03 -8.38
N GLU A 605 4.83 19.72 -8.63
CA GLU A 605 3.73 20.67 -8.47
C GLU A 605 3.34 20.89 -7.00
N ILE A 606 3.42 19.84 -6.17
CA ILE A 606 2.96 19.88 -4.77
C ILE A 606 3.66 21.01 -3.99
N LYS A 607 4.98 21.08 -4.06
CA LYS A 607 5.75 22.10 -3.33
C LYS A 607 5.39 23.51 -3.81
N THR A 608 5.44 23.75 -5.12
CA THR A 608 5.15 25.06 -5.71
C THR A 608 3.75 25.54 -5.32
N LYS A 609 2.80 24.61 -5.30
CA LYS A 609 1.42 24.88 -4.93
C LYS A 609 1.25 25.18 -3.44
N LEU A 610 1.90 24.41 -2.57
CA LEU A 610 1.90 24.68 -1.13
C LEU A 610 2.49 26.06 -0.80
N LEU A 611 3.60 26.43 -1.44
CA LEU A 611 4.20 27.75 -1.27
C LEU A 611 3.23 28.87 -1.67
N ARG A 612 2.54 28.70 -2.81
CA ARG A 612 1.52 29.65 -3.27
C ARG A 612 0.33 29.73 -2.32
N GLU A 613 -0.14 28.61 -1.80
CA GLU A 613 -1.26 28.57 -0.85
C GLU A 613 -0.92 29.28 0.46
N ARG A 614 0.29 29.04 0.98
CA ARG A 614 0.83 29.76 2.15
C ARG A 614 0.90 31.27 1.93
N GLU A 615 1.40 31.68 0.77
CA GLU A 615 1.47 33.10 0.36
C GLU A 615 0.08 33.73 0.26
N LEU A 616 -0.89 33.05 -0.36
CA LEU A 616 -2.26 33.54 -0.54
C LEU A 616 -2.96 33.85 0.79
N VAL A 617 -2.68 33.06 1.83
CA VAL A 617 -3.22 33.30 3.17
C VAL A 617 -2.27 34.10 4.07
N ASN A 618 -1.12 34.53 3.53
CA ASN A 618 -0.03 35.20 4.25
C ASN A 618 0.37 34.47 5.55
N ASP A 619 0.41 33.13 5.50
CA ASP A 619 0.63 32.25 6.67
C ASP A 619 -0.29 32.57 7.88
N LYS A 620 -1.47 33.19 7.66
CA LYS A 620 -2.40 33.53 8.75
C LYS A 620 -3.13 32.34 9.33
N GLY A 621 -3.01 31.15 8.73
CA GLY A 621 -3.50 29.90 9.31
C GLY A 621 -2.73 28.70 8.79
N ILE A 622 -3.11 27.52 9.26
CA ILE A 622 -2.31 26.31 9.09
C ILE A 622 -2.82 25.52 7.90
N ILE A 623 -1.91 25.18 6.99
CA ILE A 623 -2.17 24.34 5.82
C ILE A 623 -1.39 23.05 6.00
N ILE A 624 -2.09 21.90 5.95
CA ILE A 624 -1.46 20.58 6.02
C ILE A 624 -1.91 19.74 4.82
N PRO A 625 -1.03 19.38 3.88
CA PRO A 625 -1.42 18.61 2.71
C PRO A 625 -1.91 17.21 3.09
N ALA A 626 -2.97 16.77 2.41
CA ALA A 626 -3.51 15.43 2.50
C ALA A 626 -3.15 14.60 1.26
N PHE A 627 -2.65 13.38 1.48
CA PHE A 627 -2.19 12.47 0.43
C PHE A 627 -2.94 11.13 0.43
N ASN A 628 -3.32 10.65 -0.75
CA ASN A 628 -4.13 9.44 -0.91
C ASN A 628 -3.26 8.16 -0.97
N LEU A 629 -3.18 7.43 0.13
CA LEU A 629 -2.42 6.18 0.25
C LEU A 629 -2.81 5.09 -0.75
N ARG A 630 -4.06 5.09 -1.25
CA ARG A 630 -4.55 4.06 -2.18
C ARG A 630 -3.74 3.99 -3.47
N VAL A 631 -3.27 5.15 -3.93
CA VAL A 631 -2.67 5.30 -5.27
C VAL A 631 -1.17 5.54 -5.22
N LEU A 632 -0.58 5.64 -4.02
CA LEU A 632 0.83 5.98 -3.86
C LEU A 632 1.69 4.73 -3.72
N SER A 633 2.75 4.69 -4.54
CA SER A 633 3.90 3.84 -4.27
C SER A 633 4.69 4.31 -3.03
N LEU A 634 5.62 3.48 -2.56
CA LEU A 634 6.49 3.80 -1.42
C LEU A 634 7.36 5.03 -1.67
N GLY A 635 7.97 5.11 -2.85
CA GLY A 635 8.78 6.26 -3.27
C GLY A 635 7.96 7.54 -3.30
N GLU A 636 6.79 7.52 -3.94
CA GLU A 636 5.92 8.70 -4.02
C GLU A 636 5.41 9.14 -2.65
N LEU A 637 5.06 8.22 -1.74
CA LEU A 637 4.65 8.56 -0.38
C LEU A 637 5.75 9.32 0.35
N ALA A 638 6.97 8.77 0.34
CA ALA A 638 8.11 9.38 0.99
C ALA A 638 8.46 10.74 0.38
N GLU A 639 8.40 10.84 -0.96
CA GLU A 639 8.71 12.06 -1.68
C GLU A 639 7.69 13.17 -1.42
N ARG A 640 6.40 12.84 -1.35
CA ARG A 640 5.34 13.81 -0.98
C ARG A 640 5.53 14.35 0.44
N ILE A 641 5.96 13.52 1.38
CA ILE A 641 6.30 13.96 2.75
C ILE A 641 7.49 14.93 2.71
N THR A 642 8.54 14.61 1.95
CA THR A 642 9.69 15.49 1.76
C THR A 642 9.29 16.84 1.15
N GLN A 643 8.47 16.84 0.10
CA GLN A 643 8.02 18.08 -0.55
C GLN A 643 7.15 18.94 0.36
N ALA A 644 6.29 18.33 1.18
CA ALA A 644 5.54 19.05 2.21
C ALA A 644 6.48 19.74 3.21
N ARG A 645 7.46 19.00 3.77
CA ARG A 645 8.46 19.55 4.69
C ARG A 645 9.28 20.67 4.06
N ASN A 646 9.69 20.51 2.80
CA ASN A 646 10.43 21.53 2.05
C ASN A 646 9.58 22.76 1.70
N ALA A 647 8.26 22.64 1.69
CA ALA A 647 7.35 23.78 1.55
C ALA A 647 7.11 24.52 2.87
N GLY A 648 7.72 24.09 3.99
CA GLY A 648 7.62 24.77 5.29
C GLY A 648 6.28 24.62 5.98
N VAL A 649 5.44 23.65 5.58
CA VAL A 649 4.20 23.34 6.31
C VAL A 649 4.47 22.59 7.60
N LEU A 650 3.50 22.60 8.51
CA LEU A 650 3.63 22.05 9.87
C LEU A 650 3.33 20.55 9.97
N GLY A 651 3.11 19.85 8.84
CA GLY A 651 2.89 18.41 8.87
C GLY A 651 2.33 17.83 7.58
N VAL A 652 1.84 16.60 7.69
CA VAL A 652 1.24 15.81 6.61
C VAL A 652 0.04 15.01 7.13
N ALA A 653 -0.92 14.75 6.24
CA ALA A 653 -2.08 13.92 6.55
C ALA A 653 -2.26 12.82 5.50
N LEU A 654 -2.58 11.60 5.94
CA LEU A 654 -2.64 10.42 5.07
C LEU A 654 -4.06 9.85 5.01
N PHE A 655 -4.60 9.72 3.80
CA PHE A 655 -5.95 9.22 3.54
C PHE A 655 -5.89 7.89 2.78
N ALA A 656 -6.39 6.77 3.28
CA ALA A 656 -6.98 6.52 4.59
C ALA A 656 -6.36 5.28 5.22
N SER A 657 -6.66 5.04 6.50
CA SER A 657 -6.15 3.90 7.27
C SER A 657 -6.39 2.55 6.59
N GLU A 658 -7.49 2.38 5.84
CA GLU A 658 -7.77 1.16 5.07
C GLU A 658 -6.65 0.79 4.07
N HIS A 659 -5.89 1.78 3.59
CA HIS A 659 -4.83 1.60 2.59
C HIS A 659 -3.42 1.65 3.18
N LEU A 660 -3.32 1.69 4.51
CA LEU A 660 -2.06 1.65 5.24
C LEU A 660 -1.64 0.19 5.49
N ASP A 661 -1.09 -0.45 4.45
CA ASP A 661 -0.55 -1.80 4.55
C ASP A 661 0.72 -1.89 5.42
N ASN A 662 1.18 -3.12 5.69
CA ASN A 662 2.38 -3.37 6.51
C ASN A 662 3.65 -2.75 5.92
N VAL A 663 3.75 -2.66 4.59
CA VAL A 663 4.95 -2.13 3.91
C VAL A 663 5.02 -0.61 4.08
N LYS A 664 3.91 0.10 3.83
CA LYS A 664 3.79 1.55 4.07
C LYS A 664 3.93 1.87 5.57
N SER A 665 3.35 1.06 6.44
CA SER A 665 3.51 1.19 7.89
C SER A 665 4.97 1.12 8.32
N ASN A 666 5.71 0.13 7.82
CA ASN A 666 7.14 -0.03 8.10
C ASN A 666 7.96 1.12 7.51
N LEU A 667 7.64 1.58 6.30
CA LEU A 667 8.30 2.74 5.68
C LEU A 667 8.17 3.98 6.57
N LEU A 668 6.95 4.31 7.02
CA LEU A 668 6.72 5.47 7.87
C LEU A 668 7.43 5.32 9.22
N LYS A 669 7.19 4.19 9.89
CA LYS A 669 7.70 3.88 11.23
C LYS A 669 9.23 3.87 11.30
N ASN A 670 9.90 3.36 10.27
CA ASN A 670 11.37 3.26 10.28
C ASN A 670 12.04 4.46 9.59
N GLY A 671 11.32 5.19 8.73
CA GLY A 671 11.82 6.33 7.98
C GLY A 671 11.38 7.68 8.58
N PRO A 672 10.46 8.41 7.93
CA PRO A 672 10.14 9.79 8.28
C PRO A 672 9.49 9.98 9.66
N PHE A 673 8.90 8.93 10.26
CA PHE A 673 8.23 8.96 11.58
C PHE A 673 8.98 8.16 12.66
N ARG A 674 10.25 7.78 12.42
CA ARG A 674 11.06 6.93 13.34
C ARG A 674 11.25 7.45 14.75
N GLU A 675 11.14 8.75 14.96
CA GLU A 675 11.04 9.33 16.29
C GLU A 675 9.64 9.90 16.49
N LYS A 676 9.08 9.69 17.68
CA LYS A 676 7.81 10.29 18.08
C LYS A 676 7.91 11.82 18.07
N THR A 677 6.81 12.47 17.72
CA THR A 677 6.68 13.93 17.86
C THR A 677 6.64 14.31 19.34
N ILE A 678 7.08 15.53 19.66
CA ILE A 678 7.09 16.04 21.04
C ILE A 678 5.72 16.61 21.42
N PHE A 679 5.07 17.31 20.48
CA PHE A 679 3.71 17.83 20.60
C PHE A 679 3.14 18.09 19.20
N THR A 680 1.82 18.25 19.12
CA THR A 680 1.18 18.79 17.92
C THR A 680 1.49 20.30 17.84
N PRO A 681 2.03 20.83 16.73
CA PRO A 681 2.55 22.19 16.67
C PRO A 681 1.57 23.28 17.12
N TYR A 682 0.29 23.18 16.74
CA TYR A 682 -0.73 24.18 17.05
C TYR A 682 -1.35 24.05 18.45
N GLU A 683 -1.14 22.92 19.12
CA GLU A 683 -1.60 22.72 20.51
C GLU A 683 -0.71 23.51 21.47
N LYS A 684 0.61 23.53 21.20
CA LYS A 684 1.63 24.22 22.00
C LYS A 684 2.51 25.10 21.12
N PRO A 685 1.97 26.18 20.54
CA PRO A 685 2.64 26.90 19.46
C PRO A 685 3.90 27.66 19.89
N ILE A 686 3.97 28.18 21.12
CA ILE A 686 5.23 28.79 21.64
C ILE A 686 6.32 27.75 21.90
N PRO A 687 6.07 26.66 22.67
CA PRO A 687 7.01 25.54 22.79
C PRO A 687 7.45 24.96 21.43
N ALA A 688 6.53 24.92 20.46
CA ALA A 688 6.83 24.51 19.09
C ALA A 688 7.81 25.43 18.39
N CYS A 689 7.60 26.74 18.46
CA CYS A 689 8.56 27.73 17.93
C CYS A 689 9.94 27.58 18.59
N GLN A 690 10.00 27.43 19.92
CA GLN A 690 11.26 27.28 20.66
C GLN A 690 12.01 26.04 20.19
N LYS A 691 11.31 24.91 20.08
CA LYS A 691 11.93 23.65 19.64
C LYS A 691 12.41 23.70 18.19
N LEU A 692 11.64 24.33 17.30
CA LEU A 692 12.04 24.52 15.91
C LEU A 692 13.30 25.40 15.80
N LEU A 693 13.41 26.46 16.61
CA LEU A 693 14.62 27.29 16.67
C LEU A 693 15.81 26.56 17.28
N ASP A 694 15.60 25.69 18.26
CA ASP A 694 16.68 24.82 18.80
C ASP A 694 17.22 23.86 17.73
N GLU A 695 16.33 23.23 16.97
CA GLU A 695 16.73 22.34 15.87
C GLU A 695 17.44 23.09 14.75
N PHE A 696 16.92 24.28 14.39
CA PHE A 696 17.60 25.18 13.46
C PHE A 696 18.99 25.58 13.97
N ASN A 697 19.13 26.01 15.22
CA ASN A 697 20.40 26.41 15.81
C ASN A 697 21.40 25.25 15.85
N SER A 698 20.97 24.04 16.21
CA SER A 698 21.83 22.86 16.20
C SER A 698 22.38 22.56 14.80
N ILE A 699 21.59 22.82 13.75
CA ILE A 699 22.08 22.75 12.37
C ILE A 699 23.15 23.82 12.14
N ILE A 700 22.89 25.09 12.48
CA ILE A 700 23.89 26.17 12.32
C ILE A 700 25.22 25.86 13.02
N GLU A 701 25.16 25.40 14.28
CA GLU A 701 26.34 25.05 15.08
C GLU A 701 27.14 23.91 14.45
N LYS A 702 26.47 22.83 14.00
CA LYS A 702 27.16 21.73 13.31
C LYS A 702 27.86 22.19 12.05
N LEU A 703 27.22 23.07 11.27
CA LEU A 703 27.79 23.59 10.04
C LEU A 703 28.95 24.57 10.29
N ALA A 704 28.95 25.27 11.43
CA ALA A 704 30.10 26.04 11.87
C ALA A 704 31.26 25.14 12.35
N LEU A 705 30.97 23.99 12.94
CA LEU A 705 31.96 23.03 13.47
C LEU A 705 32.63 22.18 12.39
N THR A 706 31.98 21.89 11.26
CA THR A 706 32.60 21.12 10.15
C THR A 706 33.77 21.83 9.46
N GLY A 707 34.06 23.10 9.80
CA GLY A 707 35.28 23.82 9.44
C GLY A 707 36.46 23.60 10.41
N GLN A 708 36.31 22.78 11.45
CA GLN A 708 37.36 22.53 12.44
C GLN A 708 38.36 21.46 11.99
N MET A 709 39.61 21.88 11.75
CA MET A 709 40.76 21.11 12.26
C MET A 709 40.76 21.26 13.79
N GLN A 710 40.96 20.14 14.49
CA GLN A 710 40.85 20.00 15.96
C GLN A 710 41.62 21.08 16.74
N GLY A 711 40.98 21.70 17.75
CA GLY A 711 41.69 22.27 18.91
C GLY A 711 41.56 23.76 19.24
N GLN A 712 40.60 24.53 18.70
CA GLN A 712 40.41 25.95 19.10
C GLN A 712 39.01 26.28 19.66
N PRO A 713 38.87 27.31 20.51
CA PRO A 713 37.58 27.69 21.12
C PRO A 713 36.54 28.11 20.07
N LEU A 714 35.27 27.81 20.33
CA LEU A 714 34.09 28.05 19.47
C LEU A 714 33.99 29.45 18.84
N LEU A 715 34.62 30.46 19.46
CA LEU A 715 34.54 31.87 19.10
C LEU A 715 35.65 32.36 18.14
N SER A 716 36.76 31.62 17.96
CA SER A 716 37.89 32.11 17.15
C SER A 716 37.80 31.78 15.65
N VAL A 717 36.88 30.90 15.24
CA VAL A 717 36.82 30.36 13.86
C VAL A 717 35.39 30.32 13.31
N LEU A 718 34.64 31.43 13.43
CA LEU A 718 33.48 31.64 12.56
C LEU A 718 33.91 32.12 11.15
N SER A 719 34.95 31.52 10.58
CA SER A 719 35.86 32.19 9.62
C SER A 719 35.51 32.11 8.14
N GLU A 720 34.32 31.66 7.70
CA GLU A 720 34.06 31.57 6.24
C GLU A 720 32.91 32.43 5.67
N SER A 721 32.07 33.08 6.47
CA SER A 721 31.40 34.33 6.05
C SER A 721 30.86 35.12 7.25
N GLN A 722 30.99 36.46 7.22
CA GLN A 722 30.35 37.37 8.17
C GLN A 722 28.85 37.06 8.35
N THR A 723 28.19 36.61 7.27
CA THR A 723 26.78 36.24 7.23
C THR A 723 26.43 35.06 8.15
N GLN A 724 27.28 34.04 8.28
CA GLN A 724 26.99 32.90 9.16
C GLN A 724 27.07 33.28 10.65
N LYS A 725 27.98 34.19 11.01
CA LYS A 725 28.02 34.80 12.36
C LYS A 725 26.73 35.53 12.68
N GLU A 726 26.30 36.37 11.73
CA GLU A 726 25.07 37.14 11.86
C GLU A 726 23.86 36.21 12.02
N VAL A 727 23.75 35.14 11.22
CA VAL A 727 22.69 34.13 11.38
C VAL A 727 22.71 33.51 12.77
N TYR A 728 23.88 33.10 13.29
CA TYR A 728 23.99 32.53 14.63
C TYR A 728 23.53 33.51 15.72
N TYR A 729 24.06 34.74 15.73
CA TYR A 729 23.70 35.73 16.74
C TYR A 729 22.23 36.14 16.67
N LEU A 730 21.68 36.32 15.46
CA LEU A 730 20.25 36.60 15.27
C LEU A 730 19.38 35.43 15.75
N THR A 731 19.87 34.20 15.64
CA THR A 731 19.17 33.02 16.16
C THR A 731 19.15 33.03 17.69
N GLN A 732 20.28 33.31 18.35
CA GLN A 732 20.33 33.41 19.81
C GLN A 732 19.44 34.54 20.33
N ASP A 733 19.50 35.72 19.71
CA ASP A 733 18.67 36.88 20.06
C ASP A 733 17.16 36.56 19.91
N LEU A 734 16.77 35.87 18.84
CA LEU A 734 15.38 35.45 18.65
C LEU A 734 14.93 34.43 19.70
N LYS A 735 15.80 33.49 20.09
CA LYS A 735 15.51 32.50 21.15
C LYS A 735 15.28 33.18 22.49
N GLU A 736 16.15 34.10 22.89
CA GLU A 736 16.03 34.85 24.15
C GLU A 736 14.74 35.67 24.24
N GLU A 737 14.27 36.24 23.12
CA GLU A 737 12.96 36.91 23.08
C GLU A 737 11.80 35.92 23.16
N LEU A 738 11.89 34.79 22.46
CA LEU A 738 10.83 33.80 22.44
C LEU A 738 10.65 33.12 23.81
N ASP A 739 11.74 32.93 24.57
CA ASP A 739 11.68 32.42 25.95
C ASP A 739 10.95 33.36 26.91
N ARG A 740 10.87 34.65 26.56
CA ARG A 740 10.14 35.68 27.31
C ARG A 740 8.84 36.08 26.60
N TYR A 741 8.33 35.25 25.69
CA TYR A 741 7.21 35.60 24.82
C TYR A 741 6.04 36.19 25.61
N SER A 742 5.55 37.32 25.12
CA SER A 742 4.28 37.92 25.52
C SER A 742 3.65 38.59 24.31
N PRO A 743 2.32 38.84 24.30
CA PRO A 743 1.65 39.54 23.20
C PRO A 743 2.28 40.90 22.88
N LYS A 744 2.90 41.57 23.86
CA LYS A 744 3.60 42.85 23.66
C LYS A 744 4.89 42.72 22.83
N LEU A 745 5.55 41.57 22.89
CA LEU A 745 6.79 41.28 22.16
C LEU A 745 6.54 40.71 20.75
N ALA A 746 5.29 40.41 20.39
CA ALA A 746 4.96 39.73 19.13
C ALA A 746 5.51 40.45 17.89
N ASN A 747 5.35 41.77 17.81
CA ASN A 747 5.85 42.57 16.68
C ASN A 747 7.39 42.60 16.62
N GLU A 748 8.05 42.60 17.77
CA GLU A 748 9.51 42.58 17.85
C GLU A 748 10.07 41.22 17.41
N ILE A 749 9.47 40.13 17.90
CA ILE A 749 9.82 38.76 17.52
C ILE A 749 9.62 38.55 16.01
N GLU A 750 8.52 39.04 15.44
CA GLU A 750 8.26 38.99 13.99
C GLU A 750 9.35 39.72 13.19
N ARG A 751 9.71 40.94 13.60
CA ARG A 751 10.78 41.71 12.97
C ARG A 751 12.13 40.99 13.05
N LYS A 752 12.47 40.42 14.20
CA LYS A 752 13.71 39.64 14.39
C LYS A 752 13.72 38.38 13.52
N LEU A 753 12.59 37.67 13.45
CA LEU A 753 12.43 36.50 12.57
C LEU A 753 12.57 36.87 11.09
N MET A 754 11.93 37.96 10.62
CA MET A 754 12.07 38.42 9.24
C MET A 754 13.52 38.78 8.90
N ASN A 755 14.23 39.45 9.81
CA ASN A 755 15.65 39.75 9.63
C ASN A 755 16.48 38.47 9.55
N LEU A 756 16.24 37.51 10.44
CA LEU A 756 16.90 36.20 10.40
C LEU A 756 16.61 35.46 9.09
N GLN A 757 15.36 35.44 8.61
CA GLN A 757 14.99 34.81 7.34
C GLN A 757 15.71 35.44 6.14
N LEU A 758 15.84 36.78 6.11
CA LEU A 758 16.59 37.47 5.06
C LEU A 758 18.06 37.08 5.09
N LYS A 759 18.69 37.08 6.27
CA LYS A 759 20.11 36.71 6.42
C LYS A 759 20.38 35.25 6.10
N VAL A 760 19.45 34.36 6.46
CA VAL A 760 19.52 32.94 6.08
C VAL A 760 19.36 32.79 4.57
N LYS A 761 18.49 33.56 3.92
CA LYS A 761 18.37 33.55 2.46
C LYS A 761 19.67 34.01 1.79
N ASP A 762 20.31 35.05 2.29
CA ASP A 762 21.60 35.53 1.79
C ASP A 762 22.69 34.45 1.96
N TRP A 763 22.79 33.87 3.15
CA TRP A 763 23.71 32.78 3.46
C TRP A 763 23.51 31.56 2.55
N LEU A 764 22.26 31.11 2.38
CA LEU A 764 21.92 29.93 1.59
C LEU A 764 21.92 30.20 0.07
N SER A 765 21.82 31.45 -0.37
CA SER A 765 21.94 31.79 -1.81
C SER A 765 23.32 31.39 -2.36
N LEU A 766 24.37 31.46 -1.53
CA LEU A 766 25.71 30.99 -1.85
C LEU A 766 25.78 29.45 -1.97
N GLU A 767 24.96 28.71 -1.22
CA GLU A 767 24.89 27.25 -1.33
C GLU A 767 24.13 26.78 -2.58
N LYS A 768 23.19 27.57 -3.11
CA LYS A 768 22.51 27.25 -4.39
C LYS A 768 23.48 27.20 -5.56
N TYR A 769 24.52 28.05 -5.54
CA TYR A 769 25.60 28.00 -6.53
C TYR A 769 26.41 26.69 -6.46
N LEU A 770 26.29 25.93 -5.37
CA LEU A 770 26.97 24.64 -5.15
C LEU A 770 26.06 23.42 -5.40
N ASP A 771 24.90 23.61 -6.05
CA ASP A 771 23.92 22.54 -6.36
C ASP A 771 23.32 21.85 -5.12
N ARG A 772 23.26 22.55 -3.97
CA ARG A 772 22.75 22.03 -2.68
C ARG A 772 21.33 22.51 -2.35
N ASP A 773 20.48 22.63 -3.36
CA ASP A 773 19.16 23.27 -3.27
C ASP A 773 18.25 22.66 -2.18
N GLN A 774 18.27 21.34 -2.01
CA GLN A 774 17.43 20.66 -1.02
C GLN A 774 17.83 20.96 0.43
N ARG A 775 19.12 21.14 0.72
CA ARG A 775 19.61 21.52 2.05
C ARG A 775 19.11 22.90 2.43
N ALA A 776 19.27 23.86 1.51
CA ALA A 776 18.84 25.23 1.72
C ALA A 776 17.34 25.28 2.06
N MET A 777 16.52 24.54 1.31
CA MET A 777 15.08 24.44 1.55
C MET A 777 14.76 23.80 2.91
N TYR A 778 15.44 22.71 3.25
CA TYR A 778 15.26 22.04 4.53
C TYR A 778 15.61 22.96 5.70
N ILE A 779 16.71 23.72 5.62
CA ILE A 779 17.14 24.67 6.65
C ILE A 779 16.14 25.83 6.76
N SER A 780 15.76 26.45 5.64
CA SER A 780 14.86 27.61 5.64
C SER A 780 13.45 27.27 6.15
N SER A 781 13.00 26.03 5.93
CA SER A 781 11.67 25.59 6.34
C SER A 781 11.42 25.67 7.86
N TYR A 782 12.45 25.60 8.71
CA TYR A 782 12.28 25.78 10.16
C TYR A 782 11.75 27.18 10.50
N LEU A 783 12.33 28.21 9.89
CA LEU A 783 11.93 29.59 10.14
C LEU A 783 10.53 29.89 9.57
N ASP A 784 10.19 29.26 8.44
CA ASP A 784 8.85 29.33 7.87
C ASP A 784 7.78 28.71 8.78
N GLN A 785 8.10 27.58 9.43
CA GLN A 785 7.23 26.94 10.41
C GLN A 785 7.06 27.81 11.66
N VAL A 786 8.14 28.42 12.16
CA VAL A 786 8.10 29.40 13.27
C VAL A 786 7.21 30.59 12.90
N LYS A 787 7.38 31.16 11.70
CA LYS A 787 6.54 32.26 11.18
C LYS A 787 5.06 31.89 11.18
N THR A 788 4.74 30.70 10.65
CA THR A 788 3.36 30.19 10.57
C THR A 788 2.74 30.07 11.97
N LEU A 789 3.47 29.55 12.95
CA LEU A 789 2.99 29.41 14.33
C LEU A 789 2.84 30.76 15.05
N LEU A 790 3.76 31.71 14.86
CA LEU A 790 3.62 33.06 15.42
C LEU A 790 2.41 33.80 14.84
N ASN A 791 2.20 33.69 13.53
CA ASN A 791 0.98 34.19 12.88
C ASN A 791 -0.27 33.45 13.36
N TYR A 792 -0.14 32.17 13.74
CA TYR A 792 -1.23 31.41 14.32
C TYR A 792 -1.69 32.04 15.65
N ILE A 793 -0.77 32.25 16.58
CA ILE A 793 -1.06 32.78 17.93
C ILE A 793 -1.49 34.24 17.93
N ARG A 794 -0.95 35.08 17.03
CA ARG A 794 -1.24 36.53 17.03
C ARG A 794 -2.72 36.86 16.79
N ASN A 795 -3.47 35.92 16.23
CA ASN A 795 -4.89 36.07 15.96
C ASN A 795 -5.78 35.30 16.98
N GLU A 796 -5.20 34.77 18.07
CA GLU A 796 -5.92 34.37 19.30
C GLU A 796 -6.07 35.59 20.22
#